data_AF-A0A813GQX7-F1
#
_entry.id   AF-A0A813GQX7-F1
#
_cell.length_a   1.000
_cell.length_b   1.000
_cell.length_c   1.000
_cell.angle_alpha   90.00
_cell.angle_beta   90.00
_cell.angle_gamma   90.00
#
_symmetry.space_group_name_H-M   'P 1'
#
loop_
_entity.id
_entity.type
_entity.pdbx_description
1 polymer ?
#
loop_
_entity_poly.entity_id
_entity_poly.type
_entity_poly.pdbx_seq_one_letter_code
_entity_poly.pdbx_strand_id
1 'polypeptide(L)'
;MGGCTRGTSHGVARSLLVSGVLAVSLNVLPARASSELGSESAGERWLQAEEDIVCNDKARWSQMPWDFLSFAERDSWTRLGWTPDQWDAAHPIPTTTAKTSTSTFGRRLEEDDFVEDEVEEGTEPGDWRLRDRDRRVQATPVVRTTTQTRTTTSTTAIPMTEYMCYQDLLEDQQDAVRTVGYTISTWRACKRPGCPWPPGIPTPNATCLDILDWTQRLLGMTWVDLTSSKRDALVMLGWDPVGTRWNVQDFPESYASLWNGLQPRQQEAAAFLGFNPQVWEKCESASPCIIRKERLEKHWSTIQWTSMKPPFQLRMRQLGYDEERWTNGEAPTIYKDYDELTPGQEVAVRLAGFVKDIWDDCPDTICEDRFEYVVRKYKGVAWDDMATAQKRAWMLLEFTPQLWAEGGMDNTPAKQKRWTELSLDQQIQAAFLGHSEGSWQGCDLGWKSPVMNETGPASQISTSPIRTVRGRMVIRRPFQEVSGNVYGAAVAKLPSSFMAARSAEHATQKLNKATRKLNKLPAKPMPVKESGKRWRLQTIAGLEPKDLALAVLLVSAIDPAFSVSVALVVKIALSFCVAGGRSSGPPSLCPPSVIEDPSPWSRRPRSTRSFTSSEFDSGEDWGARESKYFGNSSDAEGRAKWDDYL
;
A
#
# COMPACT_ATOMS: atom_id res chain seq x y z
N MET A 1 -12.09 -59.04 36.02
CA MET A 1 -12.80 -60.17 35.38
C MET A 1 -12.51 -60.14 33.89
N GLY A 2 -12.10 -61.26 33.30
CA GLY A 2 -12.03 -61.47 31.85
C GLY A 2 -10.76 -60.97 31.16
N GLY A 3 -9.80 -61.87 30.96
CA GLY A 3 -8.64 -61.64 30.09
C GLY A 3 -8.90 -61.99 28.63
N CYS A 4 -7.95 -61.66 27.75
CA CYS A 4 -7.36 -62.55 26.72
C CYS A 4 -6.44 -61.76 25.76
N THR A 5 -5.13 -61.89 26.00
CA THR A 5 -4.08 -62.37 25.09
C THR A 5 -4.05 -62.06 23.58
N ARG A 6 -2.82 -61.67 23.18
CA ARG A 6 -1.97 -62.11 22.03
C ARG A 6 -1.91 -61.20 20.79
N GLY A 7 -0.66 -60.92 20.40
CA GLY A 7 -0.32 -60.57 19.01
C GLY A 7 0.98 -59.80 18.78
N THR A 8 2.12 -60.28 19.27
CA THR A 8 3.47 -59.84 18.90
C THR A 8 3.84 -60.24 17.46
N SER A 9 4.48 -59.36 16.67
CA SER A 9 5.78 -59.63 16.02
C SER A 9 6.32 -58.50 15.12
N HIS A 10 7.58 -58.13 15.44
CA HIS A 10 8.73 -57.83 14.57
C HIS A 10 8.67 -56.80 13.42
N GLY A 11 9.57 -55.80 13.52
CA GLY A 11 10.85 -55.92 12.80
C GLY A 11 11.17 -54.91 11.70
N VAL A 12 11.91 -53.85 12.07
CA VAL A 12 13.12 -53.27 11.43
C VAL A 12 13.27 -53.37 9.90
N ALA A 13 13.36 -52.21 9.22
CA ALA A 13 14.46 -51.90 8.28
C ALA A 13 14.46 -50.41 7.85
N ARG A 14 15.64 -49.79 7.95
CA ARG A 14 16.01 -48.49 7.37
C ARG A 14 16.48 -48.66 5.92
N SER A 15 16.46 -47.54 5.20
CA SER A 15 17.37 -47.17 4.09
C SER A 15 17.02 -47.67 2.68
N LEU A 16 16.73 -46.76 1.72
CA LEU A 16 17.72 -46.16 0.81
C LEU A 16 17.07 -45.30 -0.29
N LEU A 17 17.84 -44.28 -0.67
CA LEU A 17 17.72 -43.37 -1.81
C LEU A 17 17.45 -44.09 -3.15
N VAL A 18 16.51 -43.55 -3.94
CA VAL A 18 16.61 -43.47 -5.41
C VAL A 18 15.98 -42.15 -5.86
N SER A 19 16.79 -41.13 -6.12
CA SER A 19 16.39 -39.95 -6.88
C SER A 19 16.56 -40.27 -8.37
N GLY A 20 15.44 -40.43 -9.07
CA GLY A 20 15.39 -40.54 -10.52
C GLY A 20 15.19 -39.16 -11.15
N VAL A 21 16.23 -38.70 -11.86
CA VAL A 21 16.19 -37.55 -12.75
C VAL A 21 15.34 -37.91 -13.97
N LEU A 22 14.27 -37.16 -14.23
CA LEU A 22 13.55 -37.17 -15.51
C LEU A 22 13.49 -35.74 -16.05
N ALA A 23 14.35 -35.50 -17.03
CA ALA A 23 14.29 -34.35 -17.91
C ALA A 23 13.02 -34.43 -18.77
N VAL A 24 12.21 -33.36 -18.75
CA VAL A 24 11.09 -33.18 -19.67
C VAL A 24 11.31 -31.89 -20.44
N SER A 25 11.36 -32.06 -21.76
CA SER A 25 11.58 -31.05 -22.78
C SER A 25 10.45 -30.02 -22.82
N LEU A 26 10.81 -28.73 -22.71
CA LEU A 26 9.92 -27.60 -22.96
C LEU A 26 10.01 -27.18 -24.43
N ASN A 27 8.91 -27.32 -25.16
CA ASN A 27 8.72 -26.68 -26.46
C ASN A 27 7.92 -25.38 -26.31
N VAL A 28 8.66 -24.31 -26.56
CA VAL A 28 8.37 -22.92 -26.96
C VAL A 28 7.03 -22.65 -27.67
N LEU A 29 6.35 -21.56 -27.27
CA LEU A 29 5.82 -20.42 -28.08
C LEU A 29 4.75 -19.61 -27.29
N PRO A 30 4.49 -18.32 -27.60
CA PRO A 30 5.41 -17.18 -27.58
C PRO A 30 5.01 -16.15 -26.50
N ALA A 31 6.01 -15.59 -25.81
CA ALA A 31 5.84 -14.47 -24.90
C ALA A 31 5.57 -13.18 -25.67
N ARG A 32 4.58 -12.42 -25.20
CA ARG A 32 4.29 -11.05 -25.62
C ARG A 32 5.40 -10.15 -25.05
N ALA A 33 6.28 -9.67 -25.92
CA ALA A 33 7.38 -8.79 -25.55
C ALA A 33 6.85 -7.44 -25.08
N SER A 34 6.88 -7.21 -23.77
CA SER A 34 6.91 -5.87 -23.18
C SER A 34 8.38 -5.45 -23.12
N SER A 35 8.71 -4.37 -23.83
CA SER A 35 10.05 -3.78 -23.85
C SER A 35 10.33 -3.10 -22.50
N GLU A 36 11.00 -3.80 -21.60
CA GLU A 36 11.69 -3.20 -20.45
C GLU A 36 12.96 -2.51 -20.95
N LEU A 37 12.91 -1.18 -21.01
CA LEU A 37 14.10 -0.34 -21.10
C LEU A 37 14.68 -0.25 -19.68
N GLY A 38 15.87 -0.81 -19.50
CA GLY A 38 16.61 -0.86 -18.25
C GLY A 38 16.88 0.53 -17.69
N SER A 39 16.06 0.91 -16.71
CA SER A 39 16.39 1.90 -15.69
C SER A 39 16.83 1.11 -14.46
N GLU A 40 18.14 0.83 -14.34
CA GLU A 40 18.75 0.43 -13.05
C GLU A 40 18.57 1.60 -12.09
N SER A 41 17.39 1.66 -11.46
CA SER A 41 17.04 2.66 -10.47
C SER A 41 17.79 2.38 -9.18
N ALA A 42 18.12 3.43 -8.43
CA ALA A 42 18.81 3.35 -7.14
C ALA A 42 18.13 2.42 -6.10
N GLY A 43 16.93 1.87 -6.38
CA GLY A 43 16.22 0.91 -5.56
C GLY A 43 16.84 -0.50 -5.52
N GLU A 44 17.37 -1.03 -6.63
CA GLU A 44 17.89 -2.42 -6.65
C GLU A 44 19.21 -2.58 -5.88
N ARG A 45 19.96 -1.48 -5.72
CA ARG A 45 21.22 -1.47 -4.95
C ARG A 45 21.00 -1.77 -3.45
N TRP A 46 19.79 -1.64 -2.92
CA TRP A 46 19.50 -1.92 -1.52
C TRP A 46 19.31 -3.41 -1.21
N LEU A 47 18.77 -4.19 -2.15
CA LEU A 47 18.49 -5.62 -1.93
C LEU A 47 19.69 -6.52 -2.24
N GLN A 48 20.59 -6.11 -3.14
CA GLN A 48 21.84 -6.85 -3.43
C GLN A 48 23.00 -6.52 -2.48
N ALA A 49 22.84 -5.57 -1.56
CA ALA A 49 23.91 -5.13 -0.65
C ALA A 49 24.16 -6.07 0.55
N GLU A 50 23.48 -7.22 0.64
CA GLU A 50 23.59 -8.09 1.82
C GLU A 50 24.78 -9.06 1.78
N GLU A 51 25.31 -9.41 0.59
CA GLU A 51 26.35 -10.45 0.50
C GLU A 51 27.78 -10.01 0.84
N ASP A 52 28.06 -8.71 0.94
CA ASP A 52 29.35 -8.22 1.41
C ASP A 52 29.18 -6.81 2.02
N ILE A 53 28.62 -6.73 3.23
CA ILE A 53 28.67 -5.49 4.03
C ILE A 53 30.12 -5.31 4.51
N VAL A 54 31.03 -5.00 3.58
CA VAL A 54 32.38 -4.58 3.87
C VAL A 54 32.25 -3.24 4.57
N CYS A 55 32.71 -3.18 5.82
CA CYS A 55 32.75 -1.92 6.54
C CYS A 55 33.76 -0.98 5.88
N ASN A 56 33.32 -0.23 4.88
CA ASN A 56 34.13 0.77 4.19
C ASN A 56 34.04 2.14 4.89
N ASP A 57 33.74 2.13 6.19
CA ASP A 57 33.57 3.31 7.02
C ASP A 57 34.80 4.21 6.99
N LYS A 58 35.98 3.56 7.03
CA LYS A 58 37.25 4.25 6.92
C LYS A 58 37.38 5.02 5.62
N ALA A 59 36.92 4.50 4.48
CA ALA A 59 37.07 5.21 3.21
C ALA A 59 36.14 6.42 3.08
N ARG A 60 34.93 6.36 3.68
CA ARG A 60 33.96 7.46 3.59
C ARG A 60 34.43 8.68 4.36
N TRP A 61 34.90 8.49 5.59
CA TRP A 61 35.24 9.59 6.49
C TRP A 61 36.74 9.90 6.52
N SER A 62 37.61 9.00 6.02
CA SER A 62 39.04 9.26 6.01
C SER A 62 39.34 10.57 5.31
N GLN A 63 40.19 11.38 5.95
CA GLN A 63 40.71 12.63 5.37
C GLN A 63 39.65 13.73 5.18
N MET A 64 38.46 13.60 5.75
CA MET A 64 37.44 14.64 5.72
C MET A 64 37.51 15.49 7.00
N PRO A 65 37.97 16.76 6.93
CA PRO A 65 37.98 17.66 8.07
C PRO A 65 36.57 17.91 8.59
N TRP A 66 36.44 18.22 9.88
CA TRP A 66 35.15 18.55 10.50
C TRP A 66 34.41 19.68 9.79
N ASP A 67 35.14 20.71 9.34
CA ASP A 67 34.57 21.87 8.64
C ASP A 67 33.98 21.53 7.27
N PHE A 68 34.37 20.39 6.68
CA PHE A 68 33.87 19.94 5.37
C PHE A 68 32.60 19.10 5.49
N LEU A 69 32.24 18.66 6.69
CA LEU A 69 30.96 18.03 6.95
C LEU A 69 29.82 19.04 6.73
N SER A 70 28.68 18.57 6.24
CA SER A 70 27.48 19.39 6.22
C SER A 70 27.04 19.76 7.64
N PHE A 71 26.22 20.81 7.79
CA PHE A 71 25.71 21.19 9.11
C PHE A 71 24.96 20.04 9.81
N ALA A 72 24.16 19.28 9.06
CA ALA A 72 23.43 18.12 9.57
C ALA A 72 24.36 16.99 10.02
N GLU A 73 25.44 16.72 9.26
CA GLU A 73 26.44 15.73 9.65
C GLU A 73 27.20 16.16 10.90
N ARG A 74 27.61 17.43 11.02
CA ARG A 74 28.25 17.94 12.24
C ARG A 74 27.34 17.84 13.47
N ASP A 75 26.07 18.24 13.35
CA ASP A 75 25.11 18.11 14.47
C ASP A 75 24.93 16.64 14.86
N SER A 76 24.83 15.75 13.88
CA SER A 76 24.69 14.31 14.10
C SER A 76 25.92 13.71 14.79
N TRP A 77 27.12 14.01 14.31
CA TRP A 77 28.36 13.55 14.97
C TRP A 77 28.51 14.15 16.37
N THR A 78 28.08 15.40 16.58
CA THR A 78 28.06 16.03 17.90
C THR A 78 27.11 15.30 18.87
N ARG A 79 25.92 14.88 18.43
CA ARG A 79 24.99 14.05 19.23
C ARG A 79 25.57 12.67 19.55
N LEU A 80 26.39 12.15 18.64
CA LEU A 80 27.21 10.96 18.88
C LEU A 80 28.43 11.25 19.76
N GLY A 81 28.57 12.45 20.32
CA GLY A 81 29.61 12.79 21.28
C GLY A 81 30.97 13.14 20.67
N TRP A 82 31.07 13.28 19.34
CA TRP A 82 32.28 13.78 18.70
C TRP A 82 32.42 15.28 18.87
N THR A 83 33.64 15.74 19.17
CA THR A 83 34.01 17.16 19.08
C THR A 83 34.84 17.43 17.81
N PRO A 84 34.93 18.68 17.32
CA PRO A 84 35.78 19.02 16.18
C PRO A 84 37.23 18.53 16.35
N ASP A 85 37.83 18.80 17.52
CA ASP A 85 39.20 18.39 17.84
C ASP A 85 39.38 16.86 17.83
N GLN A 86 38.41 16.12 18.36
CA GLN A 86 38.44 14.66 18.35
C GLN A 86 38.30 14.10 16.93
N TRP A 87 37.41 14.69 16.13
CA TRP A 87 37.16 14.27 14.76
C TRP A 87 38.41 14.46 13.89
N ASP A 88 38.99 15.66 13.88
CA ASP A 88 40.16 15.98 13.06
C ASP A 88 41.39 15.18 13.52
N ALA A 89 41.49 14.85 14.81
CA ALA A 89 42.52 13.94 15.32
C ALA A 89 42.29 12.47 14.89
N ALA A 90 41.05 12.04 14.69
CA ALA A 90 40.72 10.69 14.21
C ALA A 90 40.85 10.57 12.68
N HIS A 91 40.63 11.68 11.98
CA HIS A 91 40.57 11.77 10.53
C HIS A 91 41.57 12.82 10.02
N PRO A 92 42.87 12.69 10.34
CA PRO A 92 43.84 13.72 10.02
C PRO A 92 43.89 13.95 8.51
N ILE A 93 43.90 15.24 8.14
CA ILE A 93 44.18 15.65 6.77
C ILE A 93 45.50 15.02 6.37
N PRO A 94 45.59 14.32 5.22
CA PRO A 94 46.85 13.76 4.76
C PRO A 94 47.82 14.92 4.66
N THR A 95 48.77 14.96 5.59
CA THR A 95 49.81 15.99 5.57
C THR A 95 50.60 15.69 4.33
N THR A 96 50.36 16.46 3.25
CA THR A 96 51.06 16.36 1.97
C THR A 96 52.51 16.77 2.18
N THR A 97 53.25 15.90 2.86
CA THR A 97 54.63 16.07 3.25
C THR A 97 55.48 15.60 2.09
N ALA A 98 55.45 16.41 1.03
CA ALA A 98 56.57 16.67 0.15
C ALA A 98 56.11 17.73 -0.84
N LYS A 99 56.36 19.01 -0.51
CA LYS A 99 56.83 19.91 -1.57
C LYS A 99 58.09 19.25 -2.11
N THR A 100 57.94 18.44 -3.17
CA THR A 100 59.08 18.05 -3.97
C THR A 100 59.62 19.36 -4.50
N SER A 101 60.74 19.80 -3.93
CA SER A 101 61.53 20.88 -4.48
C SER A 101 61.96 20.41 -5.87
N THR A 102 61.14 20.66 -6.89
CA THR A 102 61.57 20.52 -8.27
C THR A 102 62.70 21.52 -8.42
N SER A 103 63.94 21.03 -8.37
CA SER A 103 65.10 21.83 -8.70
C SER A 103 64.88 22.34 -10.12
N THR A 104 64.74 23.64 -10.22
CA THR A 104 64.78 24.44 -11.44
C THR A 104 65.89 23.95 -12.37
N PHE A 105 65.53 23.11 -13.34
CA PHE A 105 66.28 23.04 -14.60
C PHE A 105 65.56 24.01 -15.53
N GLY A 106 66.15 25.19 -15.69
CA GLY A 106 65.58 26.27 -16.45
C GLY A 106 65.25 25.86 -17.88
N ARG A 107 63.99 26.03 -18.26
CA ARG A 107 63.63 26.50 -19.59
C ARG A 107 62.58 27.58 -19.45
N ARG A 108 63.09 28.80 -19.60
CA ARG A 108 62.39 29.97 -20.12
C ARG A 108 61.56 29.53 -21.33
N LEU A 109 60.25 29.56 -21.20
CA LEU A 109 59.34 29.63 -22.33
C LEU A 109 58.55 30.92 -22.16
N GLU A 110 58.56 31.65 -23.25
CA GLU A 110 58.09 33.00 -23.44
C GLU A 110 56.58 33.07 -23.23
N GLU A 111 56.16 34.24 -22.73
CA GLU A 111 54.82 34.76 -22.88
C GLU A 111 54.52 34.81 -24.38
N ASP A 112 53.47 34.14 -24.84
CA ASP A 112 52.73 34.54 -26.04
C ASP A 112 51.37 33.82 -26.10
N ASP A 113 50.36 34.64 -26.39
CA ASP A 113 49.06 34.34 -27.01
C ASP A 113 47.97 33.59 -26.22
N PHE A 114 47.24 34.38 -25.41
CA PHE A 114 45.81 34.18 -25.18
C PHE A 114 45.04 34.66 -26.43
N VAL A 115 44.56 33.73 -27.25
CA VAL A 115 43.51 34.00 -28.24
C VAL A 115 42.18 33.54 -27.63
N GLU A 116 41.28 34.50 -27.44
CA GLU A 116 39.86 34.24 -27.18
C GLU A 116 39.24 33.71 -28.48
N ASP A 117 38.96 32.41 -28.55
CA ASP A 117 38.08 31.85 -29.59
C ASP A 117 36.68 31.66 -29.00
N GLU A 118 35.79 32.57 -29.40
CA GLU A 118 34.35 32.35 -29.45
C GLU A 118 34.07 31.09 -30.28
N VAL A 119 33.28 30.15 -29.75
CA VAL A 119 32.75 29.04 -30.55
C VAL A 119 31.24 29.03 -30.47
N GLU A 120 30.69 29.27 -31.66
CA GLU A 120 29.30 29.24 -32.07
C GLU A 120 28.56 27.95 -31.74
N GLU A 121 27.27 28.16 -31.52
CA GLU A 121 26.17 27.21 -31.49
C GLU A 121 26.07 26.45 -32.83
N GLY A 122 26.26 25.13 -32.79
CA GLY A 122 26.26 24.28 -34.00
C GLY A 122 25.61 22.93 -33.76
N THR A 123 24.47 22.74 -34.41
CA THR A 123 23.57 21.59 -34.38
C THR A 123 24.11 20.41 -35.23
N GLU A 124 23.86 19.18 -34.75
CA GLU A 124 23.60 17.91 -35.48
C GLU A 124 24.46 16.66 -35.14
N PRO A 125 23.87 15.44 -35.27
CA PRO A 125 24.37 14.22 -34.65
C PRO A 125 25.19 13.35 -35.61
N GLY A 126 26.38 12.92 -35.20
CA GLY A 126 27.29 12.10 -36.01
C GLY A 126 27.98 10.97 -35.24
N ASP A 127 27.54 9.75 -35.55
CA ASP A 127 28.25 8.46 -35.61
C ASP A 127 29.70 8.38 -35.07
N TRP A 128 29.86 7.79 -33.88
CA TRP A 128 31.16 7.45 -33.29
C TRP A 128 31.54 5.99 -33.56
N ARG A 129 32.04 5.69 -34.76
CA ARG A 129 32.76 4.45 -35.04
C ARG A 129 34.25 4.56 -34.67
N LEU A 130 34.65 3.71 -33.73
CA LEU A 130 35.90 2.95 -33.64
C LEU A 130 37.07 3.43 -34.51
N ARG A 131 38.10 3.98 -33.87
CA ARG A 131 39.49 3.82 -34.32
C ARG A 131 40.42 3.54 -33.15
N ASP A 132 40.81 2.27 -33.08
CA ASP A 132 42.06 1.80 -32.48
C ASP A 132 43.25 2.59 -33.01
N ARG A 133 44.10 3.03 -32.09
CA ARG A 133 45.51 3.32 -32.41
C ARG A 133 46.41 2.90 -31.27
N ASP A 134 46.88 1.66 -31.41
CA ASP A 134 48.06 1.12 -30.76
C ASP A 134 49.26 2.08 -30.90
N ARG A 135 49.78 2.53 -29.76
CA ARG A 135 51.16 3.02 -29.66
C ARG A 135 51.77 2.58 -28.33
N ARG A 136 52.31 1.36 -28.33
CA ARG A 136 53.22 0.87 -27.30
C ARG A 136 54.50 1.72 -27.31
N VAL A 137 54.70 2.52 -26.28
CA VAL A 137 56.03 2.98 -25.86
C VAL A 137 56.37 2.18 -24.60
N GLN A 138 57.28 1.22 -24.75
CA GLN A 138 57.89 0.52 -23.63
C GLN A 138 58.83 1.48 -22.91
N ALA A 139 58.36 2.07 -21.81
CA ALA A 139 59.22 2.69 -20.81
C ALA A 139 59.35 1.74 -19.62
N THR A 140 60.57 1.26 -19.38
CA THR A 140 60.94 0.46 -18.21
C THR A 140 60.75 1.25 -16.91
N PRO A 141 59.95 0.77 -15.94
CA PRO A 141 59.77 1.46 -14.67
C PRO A 141 61.01 1.24 -13.78
N VAL A 142 61.73 2.33 -13.49
CA VAL A 142 62.73 2.35 -12.41
C VAL A 142 61.97 2.34 -11.10
N VAL A 143 61.95 1.18 -10.42
CA VAL A 143 61.39 1.02 -9.08
C VAL A 143 62.25 1.82 -8.10
N ARG A 144 61.88 3.07 -7.83
CA ARG A 144 62.38 3.82 -6.68
C ARG A 144 61.56 3.41 -5.46
N THR A 145 62.13 2.56 -4.63
CA THR A 145 61.62 2.20 -3.31
C THR A 145 61.68 3.44 -2.41
N THR A 146 60.64 4.28 -2.44
CA THR A 146 60.48 5.36 -1.46
C THR A 146 59.92 4.76 -0.18
N THR A 147 60.78 4.59 0.82
CA THR A 147 60.38 4.20 2.17
C THR A 147 59.52 5.32 2.77
N GLN A 148 58.19 5.19 2.67
CA GLN A 148 57.26 6.08 3.35
C GLN A 148 57.30 5.81 4.85
N THR A 149 57.87 6.74 5.61
CA THR A 149 57.79 6.74 7.07
C THR A 149 56.33 7.01 7.47
N ARG A 150 55.56 5.95 7.76
CA ARG A 150 54.22 6.07 8.35
C ARG A 150 54.35 6.53 9.80
N THR A 151 54.12 7.82 10.05
CA THR A 151 53.88 8.32 11.40
C THR A 151 52.49 7.86 11.83
N THR A 152 52.39 6.84 12.67
CA THR A 152 51.12 6.42 13.27
C THR A 152 50.91 7.22 14.55
N THR A 153 50.18 8.33 14.46
CA THR A 153 49.70 9.05 15.65
C THR A 153 48.58 8.23 16.27
N SER A 154 48.89 7.46 17.31
CA SER A 154 47.92 6.64 18.04
C SER A 154 47.62 7.32 19.36
N THR A 155 46.52 8.07 19.44
CA THR A 155 45.75 8.34 20.66
C THR A 155 44.61 9.29 20.31
N THR A 156 43.55 8.74 19.73
CA THR A 156 42.32 9.51 19.53
C THR A 156 41.24 8.96 20.44
N ALA A 157 40.77 9.79 21.36
CA ALA A 157 39.63 9.47 22.22
C ALA A 157 38.38 9.33 21.32
N ILE A 158 37.94 8.10 21.09
CA ILE A 158 36.70 7.78 20.38
C ILE A 158 35.55 7.91 21.39
N PRO A 159 34.44 8.60 21.06
CA PRO A 159 33.33 8.76 21.99
C PRO A 159 32.68 7.41 22.34
N MET A 160 32.11 7.34 23.55
CA MET A 160 31.53 6.11 24.11
C MET A 160 30.43 5.50 23.21
N THR A 161 29.68 6.34 22.51
CA THR A 161 28.59 5.97 21.59
C THR A 161 29.04 5.04 20.46
N GLU A 162 30.29 5.16 19.98
CA GLU A 162 30.83 4.26 18.95
C GLU A 162 31.01 2.83 19.47
N TYR A 163 31.09 2.65 20.78
CA TYR A 163 31.15 1.35 21.43
C TYR A 163 29.78 0.87 21.91
N MET A 164 28.69 1.60 21.66
CA MET A 164 27.34 1.20 22.06
C MET A 164 26.64 0.44 20.93
N CYS A 165 25.79 -0.51 21.30
CA CYS A 165 24.91 -1.13 20.32
C CYS A 165 23.82 -0.15 19.90
N TYR A 166 23.26 -0.31 18.70
CA TYR A 166 22.26 0.62 18.16
C TYR A 166 21.06 0.77 19.11
N GLN A 167 20.57 -0.32 19.72
CA GLN A 167 19.46 -0.30 20.65
C GLN A 167 19.77 0.37 22.00
N ASP A 168 21.05 0.55 22.33
CA ASP A 168 21.47 1.21 23.58
C ASP A 168 21.60 2.73 23.38
N LEU A 169 21.61 3.20 22.13
CA LEU A 169 21.63 4.62 21.79
C LEU A 169 20.26 5.25 22.10
N LEU A 170 20.29 6.51 22.56
CA LEU A 170 19.09 7.34 22.66
C LEU A 170 18.46 7.54 21.28
N GLU A 171 17.16 7.86 21.22
CA GLU A 171 16.45 7.97 19.94
C GLU A 171 17.04 9.06 19.02
N ASP A 172 17.46 10.19 19.58
CA ASP A 172 18.13 11.26 18.84
C ASP A 172 19.53 10.85 18.34
N GLN A 173 20.23 9.99 19.09
CA GLN A 173 21.48 9.37 18.66
C GLN A 173 21.26 8.34 17.55
N GLN A 174 20.20 7.53 17.64
CA GLN A 174 19.81 6.60 16.58
C GLN A 174 19.49 7.34 15.27
N ASP A 175 18.80 8.48 15.36
CA ASP A 175 18.53 9.34 14.22
C ASP A 175 19.79 10.02 13.69
N ALA A 176 20.73 10.40 14.57
CA ALA A 176 22.04 10.88 14.17
C ALA A 176 22.83 9.79 13.38
N VAL A 177 22.80 8.53 13.83
CA VAL A 177 23.39 7.38 13.12
C VAL A 177 22.82 7.25 11.71
N ARG A 178 21.50 7.40 11.55
CA ARG A 178 20.84 7.37 10.22
C ARG A 178 21.20 8.57 9.37
N THR A 179 21.30 9.76 9.97
CA THR A 179 21.62 11.02 9.27
C THR A 179 23.02 10.96 8.67
N VAL A 180 23.99 10.39 9.38
CA VAL A 180 25.33 10.15 8.83
C VAL A 180 25.37 8.94 7.89
N GLY A 181 24.23 8.33 7.56
CA GLY A 181 24.09 7.32 6.51
C GLY A 181 24.42 5.89 6.92
N TYR A 182 24.41 5.56 8.22
CA TYR A 182 24.42 4.15 8.61
C TYR A 182 23.00 3.60 8.72
N THR A 183 22.81 2.41 8.17
CA THR A 183 21.71 1.51 8.56
C THR A 183 22.07 0.76 9.85
N ILE A 184 21.08 0.17 10.52
CA ILE A 184 21.31 -0.70 11.71
C ILE A 184 22.30 -1.82 11.38
N SER A 185 22.18 -2.43 10.20
CA SER A 185 23.09 -3.48 9.72
C SER A 185 24.52 -2.97 9.58
N THR A 186 24.71 -1.80 8.94
CA THR A 186 26.05 -1.22 8.76
C THR A 186 26.65 -0.73 10.07
N TRP A 187 25.87 -0.16 11.00
CA TRP A 187 26.34 0.23 12.33
C TRP A 187 26.84 -0.99 13.12
N ARG A 188 26.06 -2.08 13.10
CA ARG A 188 26.42 -3.35 13.73
C ARG A 188 27.68 -3.96 13.10
N ALA A 189 27.81 -3.92 11.77
CA ALA A 189 28.98 -4.44 11.07
C ALA A 189 30.24 -3.59 11.33
N CYS A 190 30.09 -2.27 11.40
CA CYS A 190 31.21 -1.34 11.45
C CYS A 190 31.69 -0.96 12.84
N LYS A 191 30.76 -0.61 13.74
CA LYS A 191 31.11 -0.02 15.03
C LYS A 191 31.23 -1.08 16.11
N ARG A 192 30.25 -2.00 16.20
CA ARG A 192 30.27 -3.08 17.20
C ARG A 192 29.71 -4.40 16.66
N PRO A 193 30.56 -5.23 16.04
CA PRO A 193 30.21 -6.59 15.68
C PRO A 193 29.72 -7.37 16.91
N GLY A 194 28.61 -8.10 16.79
CA GLY A 194 28.06 -8.91 17.87
C GLY A 194 26.92 -8.28 18.67
N CYS A 195 26.55 -7.02 18.41
CA CYS A 195 25.31 -6.47 18.97
C CYS A 195 24.08 -7.28 18.53
N PRO A 196 23.08 -7.51 19.40
CA PRO A 196 21.81 -8.08 18.98
C PRO A 196 21.03 -7.10 18.09
N TRP A 197 20.09 -7.60 17.31
CA TRP A 197 19.17 -6.73 16.56
C TRP A 197 18.21 -6.04 17.54
N PRO A 198 17.90 -4.74 17.39
CA PRO A 198 16.99 -4.04 18.28
C PRO A 198 15.61 -4.71 18.34
N PRO A 199 15.04 -4.94 19.54
CA PRO A 199 13.71 -5.54 19.65
C PRO A 199 12.65 -4.61 19.03
N GLY A 200 11.71 -5.19 18.30
CA GLY A 200 10.59 -4.45 17.69
C GLY A 200 10.91 -3.69 16.40
N ILE A 201 12.17 -3.68 15.96
CA ILE A 201 12.54 -3.17 14.62
C ILE A 201 12.62 -4.36 13.65
N PRO A 202 11.96 -4.32 12.47
CA PRO A 202 12.07 -5.37 11.46
C PRO A 202 13.53 -5.59 11.05
N THR A 203 13.92 -6.86 10.89
CA THR A 203 15.24 -7.20 10.31
C THR A 203 15.27 -6.88 8.81
N PRO A 204 16.43 -6.85 8.16
CA PRO A 204 16.52 -6.66 6.70
C PRO A 204 15.75 -7.74 5.92
N ASN A 205 15.67 -8.95 6.49
CA ASN A 205 14.95 -10.10 5.96
C ASN A 205 13.46 -10.14 6.37
N ALA A 206 12.95 -9.12 7.06
CA ALA A 206 11.53 -9.05 7.39
C ALA A 206 10.70 -8.89 6.12
N THR A 207 9.47 -9.40 6.15
CA THR A 207 8.59 -9.24 4.99
C THR A 207 8.26 -7.77 4.78
N CYS A 208 7.97 -7.36 3.55
CA CYS A 208 7.58 -5.98 3.28
C CYS A 208 6.40 -5.53 4.17
N LEU A 209 5.45 -6.43 4.44
CA LEU A 209 4.30 -6.19 5.31
C LEU A 209 4.71 -5.92 6.77
N ASP A 210 5.70 -6.63 7.30
CA ASP A 210 6.22 -6.37 8.66
C ASP A 210 6.87 -4.98 8.75
N ILE A 211 7.60 -4.58 7.70
CA ILE A 211 8.20 -3.25 7.61
C ILE A 211 7.10 -2.17 7.48
N LEU A 212 6.04 -2.44 6.71
CA LEU A 212 4.87 -1.57 6.62
C LEU A 212 4.15 -1.41 7.97
N ASP A 213 3.98 -2.49 8.75
CA ASP A 213 3.40 -2.42 10.10
C ASP A 213 4.26 -1.59 11.06
N TRP A 214 5.58 -1.72 10.96
CA TRP A 214 6.50 -0.96 11.78
C TRP A 214 6.50 0.53 11.41
N THR A 215 6.52 0.88 10.12
CA THR A 215 6.44 2.28 9.67
C THR A 215 5.08 2.91 10.00
N GLN A 216 3.98 2.15 9.95
CA GLN A 216 2.67 2.64 10.40
C GLN A 216 2.64 2.97 11.89
N ARG A 217 3.33 2.18 12.74
CA ARG A 217 3.47 2.49 14.17
C ARG A 217 4.25 3.78 14.42
N LEU A 218 5.27 4.05 13.61
CA LEU A 218 5.98 5.34 13.66
C LEU A 218 5.03 6.51 13.36
N LEU A 219 4.12 6.35 12.40
CA LEU A 219 3.11 7.35 12.05
C LEU A 219 1.99 7.49 13.09
N GLY A 220 1.88 6.55 14.03
CA GLY A 220 0.93 6.61 15.15
C GLY A 220 1.45 7.35 16.39
N MET A 221 2.73 7.74 16.42
CA MET A 221 3.31 8.51 17.53
C MET A 221 2.75 9.94 17.58
N THR A 222 2.76 10.60 18.74
CA THR A 222 2.39 12.02 18.79
C THR A 222 3.50 12.87 18.20
N TRP A 223 3.16 14.04 17.64
CA TRP A 223 4.15 14.94 17.02
C TRP A 223 5.26 15.38 17.99
N VAL A 224 4.93 15.49 19.29
CA VAL A 224 5.85 15.90 20.35
C VAL A 224 6.85 14.80 20.68
N ASP A 225 6.42 13.53 20.59
CA ASP A 225 7.27 12.36 20.90
C ASP A 225 8.30 12.09 19.80
N LEU A 226 8.10 12.64 18.60
CA LEU A 226 9.08 12.54 17.52
C LEU A 226 10.36 13.34 17.85
N THR A 227 11.50 12.88 17.37
CA THR A 227 12.74 13.66 17.40
C THR A 227 12.67 14.86 16.43
N SER A 228 13.59 15.82 16.58
CA SER A 228 13.70 16.93 15.62
C SER A 228 13.95 16.42 14.20
N SER A 229 14.87 15.46 14.02
CA SER A 229 15.22 14.93 12.69
C SER A 229 14.05 14.22 12.02
N LYS A 230 13.23 13.46 12.77
CA LYS A 230 12.01 12.84 12.24
C LYS A 230 10.97 13.88 11.83
N ARG A 231 10.76 14.91 12.65
CA ARG A 231 9.87 16.03 12.28
C ARG A 231 10.35 16.74 11.03
N ASP A 232 11.64 17.01 10.90
CA ASP A 232 12.21 17.67 9.71
C ASP A 232 11.99 16.82 8.46
N ALA A 233 12.20 15.50 8.53
CA ALA A 233 11.90 14.57 7.44
C ALA A 233 10.40 14.57 7.09
N LEU A 234 9.51 14.59 8.08
CA LEU A 234 8.07 14.68 7.85
C LEU A 234 7.67 16.03 7.22
N VAL A 235 8.29 17.14 7.63
CA VAL A 235 8.08 18.45 7.00
C VAL A 235 8.49 18.42 5.52
N MET A 236 9.60 17.75 5.18
CA MET A 236 9.99 17.54 3.78
C MET A 236 8.95 16.72 3.00
N LEU A 237 8.28 15.78 3.65
CA LEU A 237 7.13 15.05 3.09
C LEU A 237 5.83 15.87 3.06
N GLY A 238 5.85 17.15 3.42
CA GLY A 238 4.71 18.06 3.30
C GLY A 238 3.80 18.14 4.54
N TRP A 239 4.24 17.58 5.67
CA TRP A 239 3.63 17.86 6.96
C TRP A 239 3.93 19.29 7.41
N ASP A 240 3.10 19.88 8.26
CA ASP A 240 3.36 21.21 8.80
C ASP A 240 4.36 21.16 9.96
N PRO A 241 5.26 22.16 10.11
CA PRO A 241 6.27 22.15 11.18
C PRO A 241 5.70 22.10 12.61
N VAL A 242 4.44 22.53 12.78
CA VAL A 242 3.77 22.59 14.09
C VAL A 242 3.08 21.26 14.42
N GLY A 243 2.90 20.36 13.45
CA GLY A 243 2.18 19.09 13.63
C GLY A 243 0.66 19.21 13.69
N THR A 244 0.10 20.34 13.23
CA THR A 244 -1.34 20.58 13.20
C THR A 244 -2.06 19.53 12.34
N ARG A 245 -1.54 19.28 11.12
CA ARG A 245 -2.04 18.27 10.18
C ARG A 245 -1.82 16.86 10.72
N TRP A 246 -0.69 16.63 11.39
CA TRP A 246 -0.37 15.35 12.04
C TRP A 246 -1.42 14.97 13.08
N ASN A 247 -1.77 15.90 13.97
CA ASN A 247 -2.75 15.66 15.03
C ASN A 247 -4.17 15.41 14.51
N VAL A 248 -4.50 15.90 13.31
CA VAL A 248 -5.78 15.63 12.63
C VAL A 248 -5.66 14.54 11.56
N GLN A 249 -4.54 13.82 11.49
CA GLN A 249 -4.28 12.75 10.51
C GLN A 249 -4.57 13.17 9.06
N ASP A 250 -4.31 14.43 8.72
CA ASP A 250 -4.45 14.95 7.36
C ASP A 250 -3.19 14.67 6.55
N PHE A 251 -3.05 13.42 6.09
CA PHE A 251 -1.89 12.98 5.31
C PHE A 251 -1.63 13.88 4.10
N PRO A 252 -0.41 14.39 3.89
CA PRO A 252 -0.04 15.17 2.71
C PRO A 252 -0.18 14.37 1.40
N GLU A 253 -0.32 15.06 0.27
CA GLU A 253 -0.45 14.45 -1.07
C GLU A 253 0.80 13.65 -1.50
N SER A 254 1.96 13.92 -0.90
CA SER A 254 3.18 13.14 -1.12
C SER A 254 2.93 11.64 -0.86
N TYR A 255 2.15 11.27 0.15
CA TYR A 255 1.82 9.88 0.47
C TYR A 255 0.91 9.20 -0.56
N ALA A 256 0.29 9.96 -1.46
CA ALA A 256 -0.41 9.43 -2.63
C ALA A 256 0.50 9.29 -3.86
N SER A 257 1.68 9.90 -3.85
CA SER A 257 2.61 9.82 -4.98
C SER A 257 3.32 8.47 -4.98
N LEU A 258 3.59 7.93 -6.18
CA LEU A 258 4.50 6.79 -6.34
C LEU A 258 5.89 7.15 -5.83
N TRP A 259 6.72 6.15 -5.48
CA TRP A 259 8.08 6.41 -5.01
C TRP A 259 8.87 7.24 -6.04
N ASN A 260 8.76 6.86 -7.32
CA ASN A 260 9.41 7.56 -8.44
C ASN A 260 8.79 8.94 -8.74
N GLY A 261 7.60 9.23 -8.21
CA GLY A 261 6.96 10.54 -8.30
C GLY A 261 7.36 11.51 -7.19
N LEU A 262 8.04 11.02 -6.15
CA LEU A 262 8.58 11.87 -5.09
C LEU A 262 9.79 12.66 -5.58
N GLN A 263 9.96 13.87 -5.04
CA GLN A 263 11.20 14.62 -5.24
C GLN A 263 12.38 13.88 -4.57
N PRO A 264 13.63 14.00 -5.06
CA PRO A 264 14.78 13.34 -4.46
C PRO A 264 14.92 13.59 -2.94
N ARG A 265 14.70 14.83 -2.50
CA ARG A 265 14.70 15.18 -1.06
C ARG A 265 13.58 14.51 -0.26
N GLN A 266 12.42 14.27 -0.89
CA GLN A 266 11.31 13.54 -0.28
C GLN A 266 11.63 12.04 -0.18
N GLN A 267 12.29 11.47 -1.20
CA GLN A 267 12.75 10.08 -1.15
C GLN A 267 13.79 9.88 -0.04
N GLU A 268 14.75 10.80 0.10
CA GLU A 268 15.73 10.78 1.21
C GLU A 268 15.04 10.91 2.57
N ALA A 269 14.08 11.81 2.72
CA ALA A 269 13.30 11.97 3.94
C ALA A 269 12.45 10.72 4.26
N ALA A 270 11.82 10.11 3.25
CA ALA A 270 11.11 8.85 3.40
C ALA A 270 12.05 7.71 3.81
N ALA A 271 13.22 7.61 3.17
CA ALA A 271 14.26 6.63 3.49
C ALA A 271 14.77 6.80 4.94
N PHE A 272 14.95 8.03 5.39
CA PHE A 272 15.32 8.34 6.77
C PHE A 272 14.29 7.82 7.79
N LEU A 273 13.00 7.94 7.48
CA LEU A 273 11.89 7.40 8.28
C LEU A 273 11.76 5.87 8.17
N GLY A 274 12.57 5.23 7.33
CA GLY A 274 12.61 3.78 7.14
C GLY A 274 11.70 3.26 6.04
N PHE A 275 11.16 4.13 5.18
CA PHE A 275 10.48 3.71 3.96
C PHE A 275 11.51 3.30 2.90
N ASN A 276 11.17 2.26 2.15
CA ASN A 276 11.84 1.93 0.90
C ASN A 276 10.79 1.96 -0.23
N PRO A 277 11.17 1.83 -1.51
CA PRO A 277 10.21 1.88 -2.62
C PRO A 277 9.06 0.88 -2.46
N GLN A 278 9.35 -0.35 -2.03
CA GLN A 278 8.36 -1.41 -1.85
C GLN A 278 7.36 -1.06 -0.73
N VAL A 279 7.83 -0.61 0.42
CA VAL A 279 6.99 -0.27 1.58
C VAL A 279 6.17 1.00 1.32
N TRP A 280 6.76 1.97 0.62
CA TRP A 280 6.08 3.19 0.20
C TRP A 280 4.87 2.87 -0.68
N GLU A 281 5.06 1.96 -1.65
CA GLU A 281 4.02 1.43 -2.54
C GLU A 281 3.18 0.33 -1.89
N LYS A 282 3.09 0.31 -0.55
CA LYS A 282 2.26 -0.61 0.23
C LYS A 282 2.48 -2.08 -0.11
N CYS A 283 3.70 -2.44 -0.47
CA CYS A 283 4.12 -3.79 -0.82
C CYS A 283 3.41 -4.34 -2.07
N GLU A 284 3.03 -3.48 -3.01
CA GLU A 284 2.33 -3.85 -4.23
C GLU A 284 3.04 -4.98 -4.99
N SER A 285 4.35 -4.85 -5.21
CA SER A 285 5.19 -5.85 -5.89
C SER A 285 5.71 -6.97 -5.00
N ALA A 286 5.76 -6.76 -3.68
CA ALA A 286 6.42 -7.67 -2.74
C ALA A 286 5.44 -8.63 -2.02
N SER A 287 4.13 -8.42 -2.13
CA SER A 287 3.13 -9.23 -1.43
C SER A 287 1.89 -9.47 -2.29
N PRO A 288 1.30 -10.69 -2.26
CA PRO A 288 0.08 -11.00 -3.01
C PRO A 288 -1.06 -10.02 -2.68
N CYS A 289 -1.79 -9.59 -3.71
CA CYS A 289 -2.88 -8.63 -3.59
C CYS A 289 -3.91 -9.05 -2.52
N ILE A 290 -4.31 -10.32 -2.49
CA ILE A 290 -5.30 -10.83 -1.55
C ILE A 290 -4.85 -10.70 -0.08
N ILE A 291 -3.57 -10.92 0.22
CA ILE A 291 -3.05 -10.75 1.59
C ILE A 291 -3.09 -9.28 1.99
N ARG A 292 -2.69 -8.38 1.08
CA ARG A 292 -2.76 -6.93 1.31
C ARG A 292 -4.20 -6.47 1.51
N LYS A 293 -5.13 -6.97 0.69
CA LYS A 293 -6.56 -6.70 0.79
C LYS A 293 -7.13 -7.15 2.15
N GLU A 294 -6.86 -8.38 2.57
CA GLU A 294 -7.33 -8.91 3.86
C GLU A 294 -6.86 -8.04 5.03
N ARG A 295 -5.59 -7.61 4.99
CA ARG A 295 -5.05 -6.69 6.00
C ARG A 295 -5.72 -5.32 5.96
N LEU A 296 -5.94 -4.76 4.78
CA LEU A 296 -6.59 -3.46 4.61
C LEU A 296 -8.04 -3.48 5.10
N GLU A 297 -8.81 -4.50 4.73
CA GLU A 297 -10.19 -4.68 5.21
C GLU A 297 -10.25 -4.83 6.72
N LYS A 298 -9.33 -5.60 7.32
CA LYS A 298 -9.23 -5.76 8.77
C LYS A 298 -8.92 -4.43 9.47
N HIS A 299 -8.10 -3.58 8.87
CA HIS A 299 -7.82 -2.25 9.40
C HIS A 299 -9.05 -1.34 9.32
N TRP A 300 -9.77 -1.36 8.19
CA TRP A 300 -10.94 -0.51 8.02
C TRP A 300 -12.16 -0.98 8.84
N SER A 301 -12.30 -2.28 9.10
CA SER A 301 -13.41 -2.81 9.90
C SER A 301 -13.35 -2.38 11.38
N THR A 302 -12.17 -1.99 11.88
CA THR A 302 -12.02 -1.48 13.25
C THR A 302 -12.30 0.01 13.37
N ILE A 303 -12.31 0.76 12.25
CA ILE A 303 -12.47 2.21 12.25
C ILE A 303 -13.94 2.60 12.13
N GLN A 304 -14.44 3.34 13.13
CA GLN A 304 -15.78 3.93 13.09
C GLN A 304 -15.74 5.25 12.32
N TRP A 305 -16.81 5.55 11.56
CA TRP A 305 -16.87 6.80 10.81
C TRP A 305 -16.69 8.04 11.69
N THR A 306 -17.27 8.01 12.90
CA THR A 306 -17.21 9.10 13.88
C THR A 306 -15.83 9.27 14.54
N SER A 307 -14.98 8.23 14.54
CA SER A 307 -13.60 8.34 15.03
C SER A 307 -12.65 8.92 13.99
N MET A 308 -13.01 8.85 12.70
CA MET A 308 -12.22 9.47 11.62
C MET A 308 -12.15 10.99 11.78
N LYS A 309 -10.97 11.55 11.51
CA LYS A 309 -10.79 13.00 11.52
C LYS A 309 -11.47 13.67 10.30
N PRO A 310 -11.98 14.91 10.43
CA PRO A 310 -12.72 15.56 9.35
C PRO A 310 -12.00 15.65 7.98
N PRO A 311 -10.69 15.92 7.91
CA PRO A 311 -9.97 15.92 6.62
C PRO A 311 -10.02 14.55 5.91
N PHE A 312 -9.93 13.46 6.68
CA PHE A 312 -10.02 12.11 6.13
C PHE A 312 -11.46 11.78 5.69
N GLN A 313 -12.47 12.14 6.50
CA GLN A 313 -13.88 11.99 6.11
C GLN A 313 -14.20 12.71 4.79
N LEU A 314 -13.63 13.90 4.56
CA LEU A 314 -13.82 14.63 3.31
C LEU A 314 -13.30 13.86 2.10
N ARG A 315 -12.15 13.19 2.22
CA ARG A 315 -11.59 12.33 1.17
C ARG A 315 -12.46 11.10 0.93
N MET A 316 -12.95 10.46 2.00
CA MET A 316 -13.88 9.34 1.86
C MET A 316 -15.19 9.75 1.18
N ARG A 317 -15.69 10.97 1.44
CA ARG A 317 -16.83 11.55 0.71
C ARG A 317 -16.55 11.77 -0.78
N GLN A 318 -15.31 12.10 -1.17
CA GLN A 318 -14.93 12.20 -2.59
C GLN A 318 -14.97 10.84 -3.30
N LEU A 319 -14.73 9.76 -2.57
CA LEU A 319 -14.93 8.39 -3.04
C LEU A 319 -16.41 7.98 -3.03
N GLY A 320 -17.29 8.79 -2.43
CA GLY A 320 -18.72 8.51 -2.38
C GLY A 320 -19.16 7.71 -1.15
N TYR A 321 -18.34 7.68 -0.09
CA TYR A 321 -18.75 7.22 1.23
C TYR A 321 -19.44 8.33 2.02
N ASP A 322 -20.44 7.94 2.78
CA ASP A 322 -21.04 8.71 3.86
C ASP A 322 -21.06 7.86 5.13
N GLU A 323 -21.51 8.45 6.24
CA GLU A 323 -21.57 7.77 7.54
C GLU A 323 -22.42 6.50 7.48
N GLU A 324 -23.59 6.58 6.83
CA GLU A 324 -24.53 5.45 6.73
C GLU A 324 -23.90 4.30 5.94
N ARG A 325 -23.30 4.58 4.78
CA ARG A 325 -22.64 3.58 3.95
C ARG A 325 -21.46 2.94 4.66
N TRP A 326 -20.63 3.75 5.32
CA TRP A 326 -19.48 3.24 6.07
C TRP A 326 -19.92 2.28 7.17
N THR A 327 -20.83 2.73 8.03
CA THR A 327 -21.34 1.93 9.15
C THR A 327 -22.11 0.69 8.69
N ASN A 328 -22.82 0.77 7.56
CA ASN A 328 -23.50 -0.38 6.99
C ASN A 328 -22.56 -1.34 6.25
N GLY A 329 -21.29 -0.96 6.03
CA GLY A 329 -20.34 -1.71 5.20
C GLY A 329 -20.73 -1.72 3.71
N GLU A 330 -21.40 -0.69 3.24
CA GLU A 330 -21.77 -0.52 1.84
C GLU A 330 -20.58 -0.04 1.00
N ALA A 331 -20.57 -0.44 -0.27
CA ALA A 331 -19.64 0.07 -1.25
C ALA A 331 -19.85 1.59 -1.49
N PRO A 332 -18.81 2.32 -1.93
CA PRO A 332 -18.94 3.73 -2.30
C PRO A 332 -20.00 3.91 -3.39
N THR A 333 -20.64 5.09 -3.45
CA THR A 333 -21.57 5.42 -4.56
C THR A 333 -20.89 5.36 -5.93
N ILE A 334 -19.59 5.64 -5.96
CA ILE A 334 -18.77 5.70 -7.15
C ILE A 334 -18.06 4.35 -7.29
N TYR A 335 -18.68 3.43 -8.03
CA TYR A 335 -18.04 2.18 -8.43
C TYR A 335 -17.44 2.40 -9.82
N LYS A 336 -16.13 2.65 -9.85
CA LYS A 336 -15.33 2.90 -11.03
C LYS A 336 -14.05 2.09 -10.93
N ASP A 337 -13.57 1.59 -12.06
CA ASP A 337 -12.23 1.00 -12.14
C ASP A 337 -11.20 2.08 -11.76
N TYR A 338 -10.05 1.66 -11.23
CA TYR A 338 -9.04 2.59 -10.74
C TYR A 338 -8.62 3.62 -11.80
N ASP A 339 -8.49 3.19 -13.06
CA ASP A 339 -8.10 4.03 -14.20
C ASP A 339 -9.17 5.06 -14.63
N GLU A 340 -10.40 4.96 -14.10
CA GLU A 340 -11.51 5.89 -14.37
C GLU A 340 -11.71 6.93 -13.25
N LEU A 341 -10.91 6.84 -12.18
CA LEU A 341 -10.91 7.78 -11.08
C LEU A 341 -10.40 9.15 -11.54
N THR A 342 -10.92 10.21 -10.92
CA THR A 342 -10.33 11.55 -11.09
C THR A 342 -9.03 11.64 -10.26
N PRO A 343 -8.10 12.55 -10.59
CA PRO A 343 -6.86 12.69 -9.81
C PRO A 343 -7.08 12.88 -8.30
N GLY A 344 -8.12 13.63 -7.90
CA GLY A 344 -8.47 13.79 -6.49
C GLY A 344 -9.00 12.50 -5.84
N GLN A 345 -9.71 11.67 -6.60
CA GLN A 345 -10.16 10.36 -6.14
C GLN A 345 -9.00 9.37 -6.04
N GLU A 346 -8.09 9.34 -7.01
CA GLU A 346 -6.88 8.52 -6.93
C GLU A 346 -6.07 8.86 -5.67
N VAL A 347 -5.88 10.14 -5.38
CA VAL A 347 -5.23 10.60 -4.14
C VAL A 347 -6.00 10.10 -2.91
N ALA A 348 -7.33 10.24 -2.88
CA ALA A 348 -8.13 9.75 -1.77
C ALA A 348 -8.04 8.21 -1.59
N VAL A 349 -8.08 7.43 -2.68
CA VAL A 349 -7.93 5.96 -2.68
C VAL A 349 -6.57 5.57 -2.11
N ARG A 350 -5.48 6.19 -2.58
CA ARG A 350 -4.13 5.86 -2.10
C ARG A 350 -3.87 6.28 -0.66
N LEU A 351 -4.42 7.41 -0.23
CA LEU A 351 -4.33 7.85 1.16
C LEU A 351 -5.19 6.97 2.10
N ALA A 352 -6.24 6.33 1.58
CA ALA A 352 -6.96 5.26 2.26
C ALA A 352 -6.23 3.90 2.19
N GLY A 353 -5.00 3.85 1.68
CA GLY A 353 -4.16 2.65 1.65
C GLY A 353 -4.50 1.66 0.54
N PHE A 354 -5.46 1.97 -0.33
CA PHE A 354 -5.74 1.17 -1.52
C PHE A 354 -4.70 1.46 -2.60
N VAL A 355 -4.14 0.40 -3.15
CA VAL A 355 -3.41 0.43 -4.42
C VAL A 355 -4.32 -0.08 -5.54
N LYS A 356 -3.91 0.12 -6.79
CA LYS A 356 -4.73 -0.14 -7.98
C LYS A 356 -5.36 -1.54 -7.95
N ASP A 357 -4.53 -2.55 -7.74
CA ASP A 357 -4.99 -3.93 -7.76
C ASP A 357 -5.98 -4.28 -6.64
N ILE A 358 -5.82 -3.73 -5.43
CA ILE A 358 -6.77 -3.92 -4.33
C ILE A 358 -8.09 -3.21 -4.62
N TRP A 359 -8.04 -2.00 -5.18
CA TRP A 359 -9.24 -1.23 -5.55
C TRP A 359 -10.09 -1.99 -6.56
N ASP A 360 -9.45 -2.62 -7.55
CA ASP A 360 -10.09 -3.42 -8.60
C ASP A 360 -10.38 -4.88 -8.17
N ASP A 361 -10.42 -5.16 -6.86
CA ASP A 361 -10.71 -6.49 -6.27
C ASP A 361 -9.74 -7.62 -6.69
N CYS A 362 -8.44 -7.30 -6.78
CA CYS A 362 -7.36 -8.22 -7.07
C CYS A 362 -7.60 -9.06 -8.34
N PRO A 363 -7.74 -8.41 -9.53
CA PRO A 363 -8.17 -9.09 -10.75
C PRO A 363 -7.16 -10.15 -11.21
N ASP A 364 -5.87 -9.91 -10.99
CA ASP A 364 -4.77 -10.80 -11.42
C ASP A 364 -4.50 -11.95 -10.44
N THR A 365 -5.16 -11.98 -9.28
CA THR A 365 -4.96 -13.08 -8.34
C THR A 365 -5.58 -14.37 -8.89
N ILE A 366 -4.85 -15.48 -8.77
CA ILE A 366 -5.36 -16.80 -9.15
C ILE A 366 -6.69 -17.07 -8.47
N CYS A 367 -7.60 -17.72 -9.20
CA CYS A 367 -8.96 -17.91 -8.72
C CYS A 367 -8.99 -18.59 -7.35
N GLU A 368 -8.14 -19.60 -7.15
CA GLU A 368 -8.11 -20.44 -5.95
C GLU A 368 -7.86 -19.59 -4.69
N ASP A 369 -6.90 -18.67 -4.74
CA ASP A 369 -6.62 -17.74 -3.64
C ASP A 369 -7.79 -16.79 -3.37
N ARG A 370 -8.46 -16.28 -4.41
CA ARG A 370 -9.67 -15.45 -4.26
C ARG A 370 -10.80 -16.23 -3.58
N PHE A 371 -11.00 -17.49 -3.99
CA PHE A 371 -12.01 -18.35 -3.38
C PHE A 371 -11.68 -18.66 -1.91
N GLU A 372 -10.44 -19.06 -1.62
CA GLU A 372 -9.99 -19.32 -0.26
C GLU A 372 -10.14 -18.10 0.64
N TYR A 373 -9.84 -16.91 0.12
CA TYR A 373 -10.03 -15.66 0.85
C TYR A 373 -11.49 -15.42 1.21
N VAL A 374 -12.45 -15.60 0.29
CA VAL A 374 -13.87 -15.43 0.61
C VAL A 374 -14.34 -16.48 1.63
N VAL A 375 -13.92 -17.74 1.47
CA VAL A 375 -14.19 -18.80 2.45
C VAL A 375 -13.67 -18.41 3.83
N ARG A 376 -12.40 -17.95 3.92
CA ARG A 376 -11.75 -17.54 5.17
C ARG A 376 -12.44 -16.34 5.81
N LYS A 377 -12.77 -15.32 5.01
CA LYS A 377 -13.43 -14.08 5.44
C LYS A 377 -14.74 -14.34 6.17
N TYR A 378 -15.52 -15.32 5.72
CA TYR A 378 -16.82 -15.65 6.30
C TYR A 378 -16.80 -16.89 7.20
N LYS A 379 -15.66 -17.57 7.35
CA LYS A 379 -15.54 -18.77 8.18
C LYS A 379 -15.70 -18.41 9.66
N GLY A 380 -16.77 -18.93 10.27
CA GLY A 380 -17.05 -18.74 11.70
C GLY A 380 -17.60 -17.36 12.06
N VAL A 381 -17.90 -16.51 11.08
CA VAL A 381 -18.58 -15.22 11.31
C VAL A 381 -20.05 -15.50 11.61
N ALA A 382 -20.54 -15.06 12.78
CA ALA A 382 -21.95 -15.18 13.11
C ALA A 382 -22.77 -14.23 12.23
N TRP A 383 -24.02 -14.61 11.94
CA TRP A 383 -24.91 -13.76 11.12
C TRP A 383 -25.08 -12.36 11.72
N ASP A 384 -25.09 -12.25 13.05
CA ASP A 384 -25.28 -10.98 13.74
C ASP A 384 -24.06 -10.05 13.70
N ASP A 385 -22.86 -10.61 13.57
CA ASP A 385 -21.59 -9.88 13.51
C ASP A 385 -21.29 -9.29 12.12
N MET A 386 -22.04 -9.70 11.08
CA MET A 386 -21.86 -9.16 9.73
C MET A 386 -22.33 -7.70 9.62
N ALA A 387 -21.71 -6.96 8.70
CA ALA A 387 -22.20 -5.64 8.34
C ALA A 387 -23.60 -5.72 7.69
N THR A 388 -24.41 -4.69 7.87
CA THR A 388 -25.81 -4.68 7.38
C THR A 388 -25.92 -4.89 5.87
N ALA A 389 -25.00 -4.32 5.09
CA ALA A 389 -24.92 -4.53 3.65
C ALA A 389 -24.59 -5.98 3.28
N GLN A 390 -23.69 -6.62 4.04
CA GLN A 390 -23.33 -8.03 3.85
C GLN A 390 -24.53 -8.95 4.13
N LYS A 391 -25.28 -8.71 5.21
CA LYS A 391 -26.52 -9.44 5.49
C LYS A 391 -27.53 -9.27 4.35
N ARG A 392 -27.71 -8.04 3.84
CA ARG A 392 -28.59 -7.76 2.68
C ARG A 392 -28.15 -8.51 1.42
N ALA A 393 -26.85 -8.52 1.11
CA ALA A 393 -26.30 -9.25 -0.02
C ALA A 393 -26.54 -10.76 0.11
N TRP A 394 -26.26 -11.34 1.28
CA TRP A 394 -26.53 -12.75 1.55
C TRP A 394 -28.02 -13.09 1.49
N MET A 395 -28.91 -12.23 1.99
CA MET A 395 -30.37 -12.43 1.88
C MET A 395 -30.84 -12.44 0.41
N LEU A 396 -30.29 -11.59 -0.45
CA LEU A 396 -30.58 -11.60 -1.90
C LEU A 396 -30.07 -12.87 -2.59
N LEU A 397 -29.04 -13.49 -2.03
CA LEU A 397 -28.55 -14.83 -2.39
C LEU A 397 -29.33 -15.96 -1.68
N GLU A 398 -30.54 -15.70 -1.19
CA GLU A 398 -31.43 -16.70 -0.57
C GLU A 398 -30.88 -17.32 0.73
N PHE A 399 -29.91 -16.68 1.39
CA PHE A 399 -29.47 -17.08 2.73
C PHE A 399 -30.42 -16.53 3.80
N THR A 400 -30.64 -17.32 4.85
CA THR A 400 -31.36 -16.91 6.05
C THR A 400 -30.44 -17.08 7.28
N PRO A 401 -30.71 -16.38 8.39
CA PRO A 401 -29.95 -16.58 9.63
C PRO A 401 -29.92 -18.05 10.08
N GLN A 402 -31.01 -18.79 9.88
CA GLN A 402 -31.11 -20.22 10.24
C GLN A 402 -30.19 -21.08 9.36
N LEU A 403 -30.22 -20.88 8.03
CA LEU A 403 -29.35 -21.62 7.11
C LEU A 403 -27.87 -21.31 7.37
N TRP A 404 -27.56 -20.04 7.69
CA TRP A 404 -26.21 -19.64 8.05
C TRP A 404 -25.72 -20.33 9.34
N ALA A 405 -26.58 -20.46 10.34
CA ALA A 405 -26.25 -21.17 11.58
C ALA A 405 -26.02 -22.68 11.37
N GLU A 406 -26.73 -23.30 10.40
CA GLU A 406 -26.63 -24.74 10.13
C GLU A 406 -25.38 -25.15 9.34
N GLY A 407 -24.83 -24.27 8.49
CA GLY A 407 -23.55 -24.56 7.83
C GLY A 407 -22.94 -23.42 7.02
N GLY A 408 -23.16 -22.18 7.47
CA GLY A 408 -22.51 -21.00 6.94
C GLY A 408 -22.76 -20.80 5.44
N MET A 409 -21.67 -20.60 4.69
CA MET A 409 -21.70 -20.24 3.28
C MET A 409 -22.15 -21.40 2.36
N ASP A 410 -21.97 -22.66 2.74
CA ASP A 410 -22.07 -23.80 1.80
C ASP A 410 -23.50 -24.35 1.67
N ASN A 411 -24.39 -24.02 2.60
CA ASN A 411 -25.67 -24.72 2.78
C ASN A 411 -26.88 -24.06 2.09
N THR A 412 -26.71 -23.40 0.92
CA THR A 412 -27.84 -22.70 0.27
C THR A 412 -28.15 -23.10 -1.18
N PRO A 413 -29.42 -22.97 -1.59
CA PRO A 413 -29.83 -23.18 -2.97
C PRO A 413 -29.10 -22.27 -3.97
N ALA A 414 -28.74 -21.04 -3.58
CA ALA A 414 -28.01 -20.14 -4.48
C ALA A 414 -26.63 -20.67 -4.83
N LYS A 415 -25.88 -21.26 -3.87
CA LYS A 415 -24.60 -21.92 -4.16
C LYS A 415 -24.73 -23.16 -5.06
N GLN A 416 -25.94 -23.71 -5.20
CA GLN A 416 -26.23 -24.74 -6.19
C GLN A 416 -26.43 -24.18 -7.60
N LYS A 417 -26.69 -22.88 -7.77
CA LYS A 417 -26.80 -22.20 -9.06
C LYS A 417 -25.42 -21.86 -9.61
N ARG A 418 -25.25 -21.94 -10.93
CA ARG A 418 -24.08 -21.35 -11.62
C ARG A 418 -24.11 -19.85 -11.56
N TRP A 419 -22.96 -19.22 -11.76
CA TRP A 419 -22.89 -17.76 -11.91
C TRP A 419 -23.88 -17.24 -12.96
N THR A 420 -23.94 -17.89 -14.13
CA THR A 420 -24.88 -17.58 -15.23
C THR A 420 -26.35 -17.94 -14.94
N GLU A 421 -26.62 -18.73 -13.89
CA GLU A 421 -27.97 -19.05 -13.42
C GLU A 421 -28.45 -18.06 -12.34
N LEU A 422 -27.55 -17.23 -11.78
CA LEU A 422 -27.91 -16.13 -10.89
C LEU A 422 -28.59 -15.02 -11.69
N SER A 423 -29.55 -14.34 -11.06
CA SER A 423 -30.05 -13.07 -11.59
C SER A 423 -28.95 -12.01 -11.59
N LEU A 424 -29.10 -10.95 -12.41
CA LEU A 424 -28.13 -9.85 -12.45
C LEU A 424 -27.91 -9.24 -11.05
N ASP A 425 -28.99 -9.01 -10.30
CA ASP A 425 -28.91 -8.50 -8.93
C ASP A 425 -28.12 -9.45 -8.03
N GLN A 426 -28.35 -10.76 -8.14
CA GLN A 426 -27.60 -11.77 -7.38
C GLN A 426 -26.11 -11.81 -7.77
N GLN A 427 -25.77 -11.63 -9.05
CA GLN A 427 -24.37 -11.53 -9.48
C GLN A 427 -23.69 -10.30 -8.89
N ILE A 428 -24.37 -9.15 -8.87
CA ILE A 428 -23.87 -7.91 -8.26
C ILE A 428 -23.66 -8.12 -6.75
N GLN A 429 -24.60 -8.75 -6.04
CA GLN A 429 -24.44 -9.04 -4.61
C GLN A 429 -23.34 -10.07 -4.34
N ALA A 430 -23.19 -11.09 -5.18
CA ALA A 430 -22.10 -12.04 -5.07
C ALA A 430 -20.74 -11.36 -5.31
N ALA A 431 -20.65 -10.46 -6.29
CA ALA A 431 -19.47 -9.63 -6.54
C ALA A 431 -19.14 -8.73 -5.36
N PHE A 432 -20.14 -8.08 -4.76
CA PHE A 432 -19.96 -7.28 -3.54
C PHE A 432 -19.40 -8.10 -2.37
N LEU A 433 -19.75 -9.40 -2.27
CA LEU A 433 -19.21 -10.32 -1.26
C LEU A 433 -17.80 -10.86 -1.61
N GLY A 434 -17.21 -10.43 -2.72
CA GLY A 434 -15.88 -10.84 -3.20
C GLY A 434 -15.88 -12.07 -4.11
N HIS A 435 -17.04 -12.54 -4.56
CA HIS A 435 -17.12 -13.62 -5.55
C HIS A 435 -17.00 -13.09 -6.98
N SER A 436 -16.27 -13.84 -7.82
CA SER A 436 -16.26 -13.67 -9.27
C SER A 436 -16.95 -14.88 -9.93
N GLU A 437 -17.14 -14.83 -11.24
CA GLU A 437 -17.63 -15.99 -12.01
C GLU A 437 -16.80 -17.25 -11.73
N GLY A 438 -15.47 -17.11 -11.63
CA GLY A 438 -14.57 -18.21 -11.30
C GLY A 438 -14.68 -18.66 -9.85
N SER A 439 -14.72 -17.73 -8.89
CA SER A 439 -14.70 -18.10 -7.46
C SER A 439 -16.09 -18.49 -6.92
N TRP A 440 -17.18 -18.24 -7.64
CA TRP A 440 -18.52 -18.58 -7.15
C TRP A 440 -18.71 -20.08 -6.85
N GLN A 441 -18.10 -20.96 -7.67
CA GLN A 441 -18.19 -22.42 -7.57
C GLN A 441 -16.81 -23.09 -7.34
N GLY A 442 -15.90 -22.43 -6.62
CA GLY A 442 -14.61 -23.04 -6.28
C GLY A 442 -13.67 -23.23 -7.47
N CYS A 443 -13.64 -22.28 -8.39
CA CYS A 443 -12.60 -22.16 -9.43
C CYS A 443 -12.57 -23.24 -10.51
N ASP A 444 -13.73 -23.83 -10.79
CA ASP A 444 -13.88 -24.77 -11.89
C ASP A 444 -14.08 -24.06 -13.26
N LEU A 445 -13.16 -23.15 -13.61
CA LEU A 445 -13.16 -22.47 -14.93
C LEU A 445 -13.01 -23.46 -16.10
N GLY A 446 -12.48 -24.66 -15.82
CA GLY A 446 -12.35 -25.76 -16.76
C GLY A 446 -13.61 -26.62 -16.90
N TRP A 447 -14.72 -26.31 -16.21
CA TRP A 447 -15.96 -27.05 -16.37
C TRP A 447 -16.56 -26.79 -17.75
N LYS A 448 -16.14 -27.58 -18.74
CA LYS A 448 -16.95 -27.81 -19.93
C LYS A 448 -18.08 -28.71 -19.49
N SER A 449 -19.32 -28.32 -19.80
CA SER A 449 -20.43 -29.26 -19.71
C SER A 449 -20.00 -30.54 -20.42
N PRO A 450 -20.22 -31.73 -19.83
CA PRO A 450 -20.01 -32.96 -20.55
C PRO A 450 -20.88 -32.86 -21.79
N VAL A 451 -20.26 -32.52 -22.93
CA VAL A 451 -20.89 -32.66 -24.23
C VAL A 451 -21.02 -34.17 -24.31
N MET A 452 -22.25 -34.67 -24.25
CA MET A 452 -22.56 -36.10 -24.05
C MET A 452 -22.06 -37.02 -25.19
N ASN A 453 -21.15 -36.56 -26.06
CA ASN A 453 -20.84 -37.19 -27.33
C ASN A 453 -19.35 -37.35 -27.69
N GLU A 454 -18.37 -36.99 -26.84
CA GLU A 454 -16.96 -37.06 -27.27
C GLU A 454 -16.12 -38.05 -26.46
N THR A 455 -15.72 -39.14 -27.14
CA THR A 455 -14.77 -40.20 -26.77
C THR A 455 -13.32 -39.70 -26.65
N GLY A 456 -13.12 -38.46 -26.19
CA GLY A 456 -11.80 -37.86 -26.05
C GLY A 456 -11.00 -38.44 -24.86
N PRO A 457 -9.66 -38.52 -24.96
CA PRO A 457 -8.81 -38.98 -23.87
C PRO A 457 -8.98 -38.06 -22.66
N ALA A 458 -9.16 -38.65 -21.48
CA ALA A 458 -9.41 -37.97 -20.21
C ALA A 458 -8.36 -36.88 -19.94
N SER A 459 -8.69 -35.63 -20.28
CA SER A 459 -7.88 -34.47 -19.93
C SER A 459 -7.77 -34.37 -18.41
N GLN A 460 -6.53 -34.17 -17.95
CA GLN A 460 -6.12 -34.15 -16.55
C GLN A 460 -7.13 -33.40 -15.66
N ILE A 461 -7.82 -34.16 -14.82
CA ILE A 461 -8.71 -33.63 -13.80
C ILE A 461 -7.80 -32.95 -12.77
N SER A 462 -7.89 -31.63 -12.64
CA SER A 462 -7.23 -30.89 -11.55
C SER A 462 -7.60 -31.56 -10.22
N THR A 463 -6.56 -31.95 -9.46
CA THR A 463 -6.68 -32.69 -8.18
C THR A 463 -6.90 -31.76 -6.98
N SER A 464 -7.26 -30.49 -7.19
CA SER A 464 -7.45 -29.56 -6.08
C SER A 464 -8.58 -30.05 -5.15
N PRO A 465 -8.31 -30.24 -3.84
CA PRO A 465 -9.30 -30.75 -2.88
C PRO A 465 -10.44 -29.76 -2.60
N ILE A 466 -10.32 -28.52 -3.07
CA ILE A 466 -11.26 -27.42 -2.84
C ILE A 466 -12.36 -27.37 -3.91
N ARG A 467 -12.25 -28.19 -4.96
CA ARG A 467 -13.22 -28.21 -6.06
C ARG A 467 -14.56 -28.76 -5.61
N THR A 468 -15.61 -27.95 -5.70
CA THR A 468 -17.00 -28.43 -5.57
C THR A 468 -17.43 -29.11 -6.87
N VAL A 469 -17.61 -30.42 -6.83
CA VAL A 469 -18.08 -31.19 -7.99
C VAL A 469 -19.60 -31.21 -8.00
N ARG A 470 -20.24 -30.47 -8.92
CA ARG A 470 -21.68 -30.58 -9.15
C ARG A 470 -21.97 -31.81 -10.00
N GLY A 471 -22.36 -32.91 -9.35
CA GLY A 471 -22.91 -34.08 -10.04
C GLY A 471 -24.31 -33.80 -10.59
N ARG A 472 -24.45 -33.60 -11.91
CA ARG A 472 -25.77 -33.62 -12.55
C ARG A 472 -26.13 -35.06 -12.91
N MET A 473 -26.88 -35.74 -12.04
CA MET A 473 -27.45 -37.04 -12.39
C MET A 473 -28.58 -36.83 -13.40
N VAL A 474 -28.33 -37.09 -14.67
CA VAL A 474 -29.37 -37.15 -15.70
C VAL A 474 -29.88 -38.58 -15.77
N ILE A 475 -31.01 -38.85 -15.12
CA ILE A 475 -31.67 -40.15 -15.20
C ILE A 475 -32.36 -40.25 -16.57
N ARG A 476 -31.71 -40.93 -17.53
CA ARG A 476 -32.26 -41.22 -18.87
C ARG A 476 -33.23 -42.40 -18.85
N ARG A 477 -34.19 -42.37 -17.93
CA ARG A 477 -35.26 -43.37 -17.85
C ARG A 477 -36.57 -42.63 -18.07
N PRO A 478 -37.55 -43.22 -18.78
CA PRO A 478 -38.87 -42.60 -18.88
C PRO A 478 -39.39 -42.36 -17.45
N PHE A 479 -40.06 -41.23 -17.23
CA PHE A 479 -40.54 -40.83 -15.90
C PHE A 479 -41.32 -41.96 -15.19
N GLN A 480 -42.05 -42.77 -15.97
CA GLN A 480 -42.80 -43.94 -15.51
C GLN A 480 -41.93 -45.00 -14.80
N GLU A 481 -40.66 -45.16 -15.19
CA GLU A 481 -39.72 -46.09 -14.55
C GLU A 481 -39.06 -45.47 -13.31
N VAL A 482 -38.84 -44.15 -13.29
CA VAL A 482 -38.16 -43.44 -12.19
C VAL A 482 -39.11 -43.12 -11.06
N SER A 483 -40.36 -42.75 -11.38
CA SER A 483 -41.40 -42.43 -10.40
C SER A 483 -42.02 -43.68 -9.77
N GLY A 484 -41.25 -44.77 -9.68
CA GLY A 484 -41.69 -46.15 -9.45
C GLY A 484 -42.96 -46.22 -8.63
N ASN A 485 -44.05 -46.65 -9.27
CA ASN A 485 -45.29 -47.05 -8.61
C ASN A 485 -45.90 -46.07 -7.57
N VAL A 486 -45.59 -44.77 -7.61
CA VAL A 486 -46.29 -43.77 -6.78
C VAL A 486 -47.78 -43.67 -7.20
N TYR A 487 -48.11 -44.16 -8.40
CA TYR A 487 -49.48 -44.32 -8.90
C TYR A 487 -50.02 -45.74 -8.66
N GLY A 488 -49.97 -46.21 -7.41
CA GLY A 488 -50.94 -47.24 -7.00
C GLY A 488 -52.37 -46.71 -7.23
N ALA A 489 -53.33 -47.60 -7.47
CA ALA A 489 -54.72 -47.30 -7.85
C ALA A 489 -55.47 -46.25 -6.97
N ALA A 490 -54.91 -45.85 -5.83
CA ALA A 490 -55.39 -44.78 -4.96
C ALA A 490 -55.26 -43.36 -5.57
N VAL A 491 -54.28 -43.08 -6.44
CA VAL A 491 -54.07 -41.73 -7.02
C VAL A 491 -55.04 -41.42 -8.15
N ALA A 492 -55.62 -42.43 -8.81
CA ALA A 492 -56.69 -42.24 -9.80
C ALA A 492 -57.98 -41.63 -9.20
N LYS A 493 -58.08 -41.54 -7.86
CA LYS A 493 -59.19 -40.90 -7.14
C LYS A 493 -58.89 -39.46 -6.69
N LEU A 494 -57.67 -38.96 -6.87
CA LEU A 494 -57.33 -37.59 -6.48
C LEU A 494 -57.69 -36.61 -7.61
N PRO A 495 -58.32 -35.46 -7.32
CA PRO A 495 -58.69 -34.46 -8.31
C PRO A 495 -57.44 -33.91 -9.00
N SER A 496 -57.50 -33.80 -10.33
CA SER A 496 -56.39 -33.47 -11.25
C SER A 496 -55.80 -32.05 -11.13
N SER A 497 -56.04 -31.34 -10.03
CA SER A 497 -55.63 -29.94 -9.86
C SER A 497 -54.19 -29.74 -9.38
N PHE A 498 -53.43 -30.79 -9.02
CA PHE A 498 -52.11 -30.64 -8.38
C PHE A 498 -50.87 -30.72 -9.31
N MET A 499 -51.02 -31.08 -10.59
CA MET A 499 -49.88 -31.16 -11.51
C MET A 499 -50.01 -30.17 -12.66
N ALA A 500 -49.77 -28.89 -12.37
CA ALA A 500 -49.44 -27.91 -13.40
C ALA A 500 -47.96 -28.11 -13.80
N ALA A 501 -47.70 -29.11 -14.65
CA ALA A 501 -46.46 -29.14 -15.42
C ALA A 501 -46.43 -27.87 -16.28
N ARG A 502 -45.53 -26.93 -15.95
CA ARG A 502 -45.25 -25.78 -16.82
C ARG A 502 -44.54 -26.29 -18.07
N SER A 503 -45.32 -26.74 -19.05
CA SER A 503 -44.89 -26.87 -20.44
C SER A 503 -44.37 -25.51 -20.92
N ALA A 504 -43.21 -25.52 -21.55
CA ALA A 504 -42.56 -24.36 -22.16
C ALA A 504 -43.43 -23.67 -23.25
N GLU A 505 -44.57 -24.25 -23.62
CA GLU A 505 -45.53 -23.68 -24.57
C GLU A 505 -46.21 -22.40 -24.05
N HIS A 506 -46.31 -22.19 -22.74
CA HIS A 506 -46.99 -21.01 -22.21
C HIS A 506 -46.15 -19.73 -22.30
N ALA A 507 -44.81 -19.86 -22.41
CA ALA A 507 -43.90 -18.73 -22.59
C ALA A 507 -43.87 -18.23 -24.04
N THR A 508 -43.87 -19.15 -25.01
CA THR A 508 -43.95 -18.83 -26.45
C THR A 508 -45.30 -18.21 -26.82
N GLN A 509 -46.39 -18.61 -26.16
CA GLN A 509 -47.71 -18.02 -26.38
C GLN A 509 -47.82 -16.58 -25.85
N LYS A 510 -47.20 -16.26 -24.70
CA LYS A 510 -47.13 -14.90 -24.17
C LYS A 510 -46.24 -13.99 -25.01
N LEU A 511 -45.10 -14.49 -25.50
CA LEU A 511 -44.21 -13.75 -26.40
C LEU A 511 -44.94 -13.40 -27.70
N ASN A 512 -45.58 -14.37 -28.34
CA ASN A 512 -46.34 -14.14 -29.59
C ASN A 512 -47.52 -13.17 -29.41
N LYS A 513 -48.12 -13.11 -28.22
CA LYS A 513 -49.19 -12.15 -27.90
C LYS A 513 -48.66 -10.73 -27.68
N ALA A 514 -47.44 -10.57 -27.16
CA ALA A 514 -46.76 -9.28 -27.02
C ALA A 514 -46.31 -8.74 -28.39
N THR A 515 -45.73 -9.57 -29.25
CA THR A 515 -45.30 -9.18 -30.60
C THR A 515 -46.48 -8.74 -31.48
N ARG A 516 -47.66 -9.39 -31.33
CA ARG A 516 -48.90 -8.96 -32.01
C ARG A 516 -49.50 -7.66 -31.48
N LYS A 517 -49.20 -7.27 -30.24
CA LYS A 517 -49.61 -5.97 -29.68
C LYS A 517 -48.70 -4.83 -30.15
N LEU A 518 -47.39 -5.07 -30.29
CA LEU A 518 -46.46 -4.06 -30.82
C LEU A 518 -46.77 -3.71 -32.28
N ASN A 519 -47.09 -4.69 -33.11
CA ASN A 519 -47.41 -4.48 -34.54
C ASN A 519 -48.78 -3.81 -34.80
N LYS A 520 -49.55 -3.47 -33.76
CA LYS A 520 -50.85 -2.80 -33.87
C LYS A 520 -50.82 -1.32 -33.50
N LEU A 521 -49.67 -0.75 -33.17
CA LEU A 521 -49.56 0.68 -32.89
C LEU A 521 -49.49 1.46 -34.23
N PRO A 522 -50.45 2.37 -34.50
CA PRO A 522 -50.43 3.17 -35.71
C PRO A 522 -49.28 4.19 -35.65
N ALA A 523 -48.37 4.09 -36.61
CA ALA A 523 -47.36 5.12 -36.85
C ALA A 523 -48.07 6.42 -37.27
N LYS A 524 -48.14 7.40 -36.36
CA LYS A 524 -48.55 8.76 -36.69
C LYS A 524 -47.33 9.51 -37.25
N PRO A 525 -47.39 10.02 -38.49
CA PRO A 525 -46.35 10.91 -38.98
C PRO A 525 -46.47 12.27 -38.28
N MET A 526 -45.39 12.73 -37.66
CA MET A 526 -45.29 14.12 -37.19
C MET A 526 -45.04 15.05 -38.39
N PRO A 527 -45.69 16.23 -38.42
CA PRO A 527 -45.48 17.19 -39.49
C PRO A 527 -44.17 17.96 -39.25
N VAL A 528 -43.29 17.93 -40.25
CA VAL A 528 -42.18 18.87 -40.38
C VAL A 528 -42.77 20.23 -40.74
N LYS A 529 -42.50 21.26 -39.93
CA LYS A 529 -42.70 22.67 -40.32
C LYS A 529 -41.37 23.41 -40.23
N GLU A 530 -40.89 23.79 -41.42
CA GLU A 530 -39.97 24.90 -41.61
C GLU A 530 -40.64 26.21 -41.18
N SER A 531 -39.90 27.09 -40.50
CA SER A 531 -39.80 28.53 -40.84
C SER A 531 -38.98 29.26 -39.77
N GLY A 532 -37.93 29.94 -40.23
CA GLY A 532 -37.19 30.89 -39.41
C GLY A 532 -38.03 32.13 -39.09
N LYS A 533 -38.07 32.52 -37.81
CA LYS A 533 -38.31 33.90 -37.39
C LYS A 533 -37.51 34.23 -36.13
N ARG A 534 -36.83 35.37 -36.21
CA ARG A 534 -36.03 36.07 -35.20
C ARG A 534 -36.89 36.40 -33.97
N TRP A 535 -36.53 35.88 -32.80
CA TRP A 535 -37.14 36.27 -31.52
C TRP A 535 -36.42 37.50 -30.95
N ARG A 536 -37.16 38.59 -30.71
CA ARG A 536 -36.75 39.66 -29.81
C ARG A 536 -36.95 39.17 -28.38
N LEU A 537 -35.90 39.25 -27.57
CA LEU A 537 -35.97 39.06 -26.12
C LEU A 537 -36.86 40.15 -25.52
N GLN A 538 -37.98 39.72 -24.95
CA GLN A 538 -38.79 40.52 -24.05
C GLN A 538 -38.41 40.10 -22.63
N THR A 539 -37.93 41.05 -21.84
CA THR A 539 -37.45 40.86 -20.48
C THR A 539 -38.59 40.39 -19.57
N ILE A 540 -38.49 39.17 -19.04
CA ILE A 540 -39.40 38.68 -17.98
C ILE A 540 -38.74 39.03 -16.65
N ALA A 541 -39.20 40.10 -16.02
CA ALA A 541 -38.89 40.42 -14.64
C ALA A 541 -39.98 39.82 -13.75
N GLY A 542 -39.59 39.00 -12.76
CA GLY A 542 -40.49 38.61 -11.65
C GLY A 542 -40.70 37.11 -11.38
N LEU A 543 -39.73 36.23 -11.66
CA LEU A 543 -39.79 34.84 -11.19
C LEU A 543 -38.81 34.60 -10.04
N GLU A 544 -39.29 33.98 -8.96
CA GLU A 544 -38.46 33.61 -7.82
C GLU A 544 -37.52 32.43 -8.18
N PRO A 545 -36.35 32.32 -7.53
CA PRO A 545 -35.32 31.32 -7.89
C PRO A 545 -35.79 29.86 -7.88
N LYS A 546 -36.83 29.56 -7.10
CA LYS A 546 -37.39 28.20 -6.96
C LYS A 546 -38.17 27.76 -8.20
N ASP A 547 -38.84 28.70 -8.87
CA ASP A 547 -39.61 28.41 -10.09
C ASP A 547 -38.70 28.20 -11.30
N LEU A 548 -37.52 28.81 -11.29
CA LEU A 548 -36.47 28.63 -12.30
C LEU A 548 -35.83 27.24 -12.19
N ALA A 549 -35.64 26.73 -10.97
CA ALA A 549 -35.15 25.37 -10.75
C ALA A 549 -36.16 24.30 -11.19
N LEU A 550 -37.45 24.52 -10.96
CA LEU A 550 -38.51 23.61 -11.40
C LEU A 550 -38.64 23.59 -12.94
N ALA A 551 -38.52 24.76 -13.58
CA ALA A 551 -38.55 24.86 -15.05
C ALA A 551 -37.34 24.16 -15.70
N VAL A 552 -36.15 24.25 -15.11
CA VAL A 552 -34.96 23.54 -15.60
C VAL A 552 -35.09 22.03 -15.41
N LEU A 553 -35.69 21.56 -14.32
CA LEU A 553 -35.97 20.14 -14.09
C LEU A 553 -37.04 19.56 -15.02
N LEU A 554 -38.05 20.36 -15.39
CA LEU A 554 -39.10 19.93 -16.33
C LEU A 554 -38.59 19.86 -17.78
N VAL A 555 -37.67 20.75 -18.18
CA VAL A 555 -37.09 20.75 -19.53
C VAL A 555 -36.06 19.62 -19.71
N SER A 556 -35.28 19.30 -18.67
CA SER A 556 -34.29 18.21 -18.73
C SER A 556 -34.89 16.81 -18.75
N ALA A 557 -36.15 16.66 -18.32
CA ALA A 557 -36.88 15.39 -18.39
C ALA A 557 -37.43 15.06 -19.79
N ILE A 558 -37.50 16.05 -20.70
CA ILE A 558 -38.17 15.89 -22.01
C ILE A 558 -37.15 15.65 -23.14
N ASP A 559 -35.93 16.18 -23.06
CA ASP A 559 -34.87 15.91 -24.05
C ASP A 559 -33.45 16.14 -23.47
N PRO A 560 -32.61 15.10 -23.30
CA PRO A 560 -31.26 15.24 -22.73
C PRO A 560 -30.29 16.02 -23.64
N ALA A 561 -30.58 16.20 -24.93
CA ALA A 561 -29.72 16.95 -25.85
C ALA A 561 -29.77 18.48 -25.61
N PHE A 562 -30.85 18.99 -24.99
CA PHE A 562 -31.01 20.43 -24.71
C PHE A 562 -30.27 20.90 -23.43
N SER A 563 -29.88 19.98 -22.55
CA SER A 563 -29.28 20.26 -21.24
C SER A 563 -27.92 20.98 -21.33
N VAL A 564 -27.10 20.63 -22.32
CA VAL A 564 -25.74 21.18 -22.48
C VAL A 564 -25.78 22.66 -22.90
N SER A 565 -26.76 23.05 -23.71
CA SER A 565 -26.87 24.44 -24.19
C SER A 565 -27.41 25.38 -23.11
N VAL A 566 -28.35 24.93 -22.28
CA VAL A 566 -28.92 25.73 -21.18
C VAL A 566 -27.90 25.89 -20.05
N ALA A 567 -27.13 24.84 -19.72
CA ALA A 567 -26.05 24.92 -18.74
C ALA A 567 -24.97 25.93 -19.15
N LEU A 568 -24.64 26.02 -20.44
CA LEU A 568 -23.66 26.98 -20.98
C LEU A 568 -24.17 28.44 -20.84
N VAL A 569 -25.46 28.69 -21.13
CA VAL A 569 -26.05 30.03 -21.03
C VAL A 569 -26.16 30.49 -19.57
N VAL A 570 -26.49 29.60 -18.64
CA VAL A 570 -26.53 29.90 -17.20
C VAL A 570 -25.13 30.18 -16.65
N LYS A 571 -24.11 29.46 -17.13
CA LYS A 571 -22.70 29.69 -16.74
C LYS A 571 -22.20 31.07 -17.21
N ILE A 572 -22.54 31.47 -18.45
CA ILE A 572 -22.19 32.78 -18.99
C ILE A 572 -22.91 33.91 -18.24
N ALA A 573 -24.19 33.73 -17.89
CA ALA A 573 -24.96 34.73 -17.13
C ALA A 573 -24.43 34.92 -15.70
N LEU A 574 -23.98 33.85 -15.04
CA LEU A 574 -23.39 33.93 -13.70
C LEU A 574 -21.99 34.55 -13.70
N SER A 575 -21.20 34.38 -14.76
CA SER A 575 -19.88 35.02 -14.89
C SER A 575 -19.97 36.54 -15.05
N PHE A 576 -21.05 37.08 -15.62
CA PHE A 576 -21.24 38.54 -15.74
C PHE A 576 -21.70 39.21 -14.42
N CYS A 577 -22.27 38.47 -13.48
CA CYS A 577 -22.69 39.02 -12.19
C CYS A 577 -21.55 39.16 -11.15
N VAL A 578 -20.40 38.50 -11.36
CA VAL A 578 -19.28 38.50 -10.39
C VAL A 578 -18.23 39.59 -10.70
N ALA A 579 -18.26 40.22 -11.87
CA ALA A 579 -17.25 41.19 -12.30
C ALA A 579 -17.62 42.67 -12.04
N GLY A 580 -18.51 42.96 -11.09
CA GLY A 580 -18.98 44.33 -10.84
C GLY A 580 -18.98 44.71 -9.35
N GLY A 581 -17.82 45.05 -8.79
CA GLY A 581 -17.80 45.72 -7.48
C GLY A 581 -16.44 45.95 -6.83
N ARG A 582 -16.14 47.24 -6.59
CA ARG A 582 -15.15 47.86 -5.66
C ARG A 582 -13.75 48.11 -6.24
N SER A 583 -13.42 49.32 -6.67
CA SER A 583 -13.29 50.64 -6.00
C SER A 583 -11.97 50.82 -5.24
N SER A 584 -11.11 51.63 -5.85
CA SER A 584 -9.80 52.14 -5.43
C SER A 584 -9.85 53.12 -4.24
N GLY A 585 -8.90 53.00 -3.31
CA GLY A 585 -8.53 54.01 -2.32
C GLY A 585 -7.03 53.89 -1.94
N PRO A 586 -6.30 55.01 -1.67
CA PRO A 586 -4.83 55.07 -1.67
C PRO A 586 -4.18 54.78 -0.29
N PRO A 587 -2.85 54.53 -0.21
CA PRO A 587 -2.17 54.14 1.01
C PRO A 587 -1.65 55.35 1.81
N SER A 588 -1.79 55.32 3.13
CA SER A 588 -1.24 56.31 4.07
C SER A 588 -0.16 55.70 4.97
N LEU A 589 1.07 56.16 4.73
CA LEU A 589 2.13 56.58 5.68
C LEU A 589 2.30 55.89 7.05
N CYS A 590 3.53 55.41 7.27
CA CYS A 590 4.15 55.05 8.56
C CYS A 590 4.18 56.20 9.57
N PRO A 591 4.39 55.87 10.85
CA PRO A 591 5.41 56.58 11.64
C PRO A 591 6.43 55.63 12.32
N PRO A 592 7.64 56.12 12.65
CA PRO A 592 8.73 55.31 13.20
C PRO A 592 8.91 55.46 14.72
N SER A 593 9.95 54.76 15.24
CA SER A 593 10.62 54.89 16.55
C SER A 593 10.09 53.96 17.66
N VAL A 594 10.87 53.34 18.55
CA VAL A 594 12.16 53.70 19.16
C VAL A 594 12.91 52.42 19.60
N ILE A 595 14.24 52.44 19.48
CA ILE A 595 15.22 51.53 20.06
C ILE A 595 15.45 51.93 21.52
N GLU A 596 15.31 51.02 22.49
CA GLU A 596 15.91 51.20 23.82
C GLU A 596 16.08 49.86 24.57
N ASP A 597 17.34 49.51 24.83
CA ASP A 597 17.89 48.65 25.89
C ASP A 597 19.36 49.14 26.06
N PRO A 598 20.06 49.02 27.22
CA PRO A 598 19.82 48.05 28.31
C PRO A 598 20.12 48.50 29.78
N SER A 599 19.74 47.61 30.73
CA SER A 599 20.39 47.29 32.04
C SER A 599 20.28 48.28 33.24
N PRO A 600 20.70 47.93 34.49
CA PRO A 600 20.72 46.63 35.20
C PRO A 600 20.28 46.74 36.70
N TRP A 601 19.76 45.67 37.33
CA TRP A 601 19.84 45.52 38.81
C TRP A 601 20.11 44.07 39.25
N SER A 602 21.03 43.96 40.20
CA SER A 602 21.74 42.77 40.64
C SER A 602 21.30 42.23 42.03
N ARG A 603 21.66 40.95 42.29
CA ARG A 603 21.92 40.27 43.60
C ARG A 603 20.70 39.82 44.43
N ARG A 604 20.61 38.59 44.98
CA ARG A 604 21.59 37.71 45.69
C ARG A 604 21.23 36.19 45.65
N PRO A 605 22.16 35.29 46.06
CA PRO A 605 22.11 33.84 45.82
C PRO A 605 21.59 33.01 47.02
N ARG A 606 21.14 31.77 46.77
CA ARG A 606 20.83 30.77 47.82
C ARG A 606 21.73 29.53 47.70
N SER A 607 22.63 29.46 48.68
CA SER A 607 23.23 28.30 49.36
C SER A 607 23.08 26.90 48.75
N THR A 608 24.22 26.34 48.37
CA THR A 608 24.57 24.92 48.40
C THR A 608 24.32 24.30 49.80
N ARG A 609 23.82 23.07 49.85
CA ARG A 609 23.88 22.20 51.03
C ARG A 609 24.31 20.80 50.61
N SER A 610 25.53 20.46 51.00
CA SER A 610 26.12 19.13 51.06
C SER A 610 25.36 18.25 52.06
N PHE A 611 25.14 16.98 51.73
CA PHE A 611 24.81 15.94 52.71
C PHE A 611 25.78 14.77 52.56
N THR A 612 26.38 14.43 53.69
CA THR A 612 27.32 13.35 53.95
C THR A 612 26.58 12.07 54.34
N SER A 613 27.25 10.94 54.08
CA SER A 613 27.01 9.58 54.57
C SER A 613 26.94 9.47 56.10
N SER A 614 26.00 8.67 56.64
CA SER A 614 26.25 7.65 57.68
C SER A 614 24.96 6.89 58.09
N GLU A 615 25.04 5.56 58.03
CA GLU A 615 24.50 4.55 58.98
C GLU A 615 23.08 4.67 59.54
N PHE A 616 22.24 3.65 59.26
CA PHE A 616 21.65 2.83 60.34
C PHE A 616 21.25 1.44 59.85
N ASP A 617 21.73 0.46 60.61
CA ASP A 617 21.47 -0.98 60.58
C ASP A 617 20.07 -1.29 61.15
N SER A 618 19.35 -2.25 60.54
CA SER A 618 18.58 -3.27 61.26
C SER A 618 17.93 -4.22 60.25
N GLY A 619 18.41 -5.46 60.23
CA GLY A 619 17.86 -6.53 59.42
C GLY A 619 16.53 -7.06 59.93
N GLU A 620 15.85 -7.79 59.06
CA GLU A 620 14.96 -8.88 59.45
C GLU A 620 14.95 -9.93 58.33
N ASP A 621 15.28 -11.14 58.76
CA ASP A 621 15.40 -12.39 58.03
C ASP A 621 14.05 -13.12 58.09
N TRP A 622 13.46 -13.46 56.94
CA TRP A 622 12.47 -14.52 56.82
C TRP A 622 12.57 -15.21 55.45
N GLY A 623 13.32 -16.31 55.43
CA GLY A 623 12.70 -17.63 55.33
C GLY A 623 12.02 -18.01 54.01
N ALA A 624 12.72 -18.84 53.25
CA ALA A 624 12.20 -19.68 52.19
C ALA A 624 11.00 -20.56 52.61
N ARG A 625 10.00 -20.68 51.73
CA ARG A 625 9.22 -21.93 51.58
C ARG A 625 8.40 -22.01 50.28
N GLU A 626 8.53 -23.21 49.69
CA GLU A 626 7.54 -23.96 48.91
C GLU A 626 7.31 -23.69 47.41
N SER A 627 8.07 -24.47 46.65
CA SER A 627 7.63 -25.29 45.52
C SER A 627 6.26 -25.96 45.71
N LYS A 628 5.35 -25.76 44.75
CA LYS A 628 4.52 -26.75 44.01
C LYS A 628 3.22 -26.07 43.55
N TYR A 629 3.05 -25.90 42.24
CA TYR A 629 1.83 -26.22 41.49
C TYR A 629 2.15 -26.09 40.00
N PHE A 630 2.51 -27.22 39.37
CA PHE A 630 2.36 -27.39 37.93
C PHE A 630 0.91 -27.82 37.69
N GLY A 631 0.14 -26.96 37.05
CA GLY A 631 -1.22 -27.23 36.58
C GLY A 631 -1.41 -26.55 35.24
N ASN A 632 -1.59 -27.37 34.20
CA ASN A 632 -1.90 -26.96 32.84
C ASN A 632 -3.07 -25.96 32.79
N SER A 633 -2.89 -24.86 32.07
CA SER A 633 -3.99 -24.22 31.33
C SER A 633 -3.41 -23.53 30.11
N SER A 634 -3.82 -24.03 28.95
CA SER A 634 -3.78 -23.34 27.68
C SER A 634 -4.73 -22.14 27.69
N ASP A 635 -4.48 -21.24 26.73
CA ASP A 635 -5.44 -20.32 26.12
C ASP A 635 -5.64 -18.90 26.71
N ALA A 636 -5.34 -17.95 25.83
CA ALA A 636 -6.05 -16.68 25.63
C ALA A 636 -6.03 -15.61 26.72
N GLU A 637 -4.89 -14.92 26.93
CA GLU A 637 -4.91 -13.64 27.66
C GLU A 637 -3.80 -12.64 27.27
N GLY A 638 -3.43 -12.61 25.98
CA GLY A 638 -2.35 -11.74 25.47
C GLY A 638 -2.77 -10.67 24.45
N ARG A 639 -4.06 -10.36 24.27
CA ARG A 639 -4.52 -9.64 23.06
C ARG A 639 -5.55 -8.51 23.27
N ALA A 640 -5.56 -7.86 24.44
CA ALA A 640 -6.58 -6.85 24.77
C ALA A 640 -6.03 -5.47 25.23
N LYS A 641 -4.87 -5.02 24.72
CA LYS A 641 -4.30 -3.72 25.14
C LYS A 641 -3.83 -2.79 24.01
N TRP A 642 -4.21 -3.07 22.77
CA TRP A 642 -3.75 -2.30 21.61
C TRP A 642 -4.83 -1.44 20.93
N ASP A 643 -6.10 -1.53 21.36
CA ASP A 643 -7.24 -0.88 20.69
C ASP A 643 -7.49 0.58 21.12
N ASP A 644 -6.79 1.10 22.14
CA ASP A 644 -7.01 2.47 22.67
C ASP A 644 -6.08 3.55 22.07
N TYR A 645 -5.21 3.21 21.11
CA TYR A 645 -4.20 4.15 20.56
C TYR A 645 -4.31 4.48 19.07
N LEU A 646 -5.38 4.05 18.39
CA LEU A 646 -5.73 4.44 17.02
C LEU A 646 -7.15 5.00 17.00
#